data_AF-A0A2R5FW23-F1
#
_entry.id   AF-A0A2R5FW23-F1
#
_cell.length_a   1.000
_cell.length_b   1.000
_cell.length_c   1.000
_cell.angle_alpha   90.00
_cell.angle_beta   90.00
_cell.angle_gamma   90.00
#
_symmetry.space_group_name_H-M   'P 1'
#
loop_
_entity.id
_entity.type
_entity.pdbx_description
1 polymer ?
#
loop_
_entity_poly.entity_id
_entity_poly.type
_entity_poly.pdbx_seq_one_letter_code
_entity_poly.pdbx_strand_id
1 'polypeptide(L)'
;MPRFTVPPNFTGTTDSDTLIGEDLNKFPAIGIDILTGGFIDTGLGLDTIKGNGTSGKGADGAIGKNVNGSEGGAGIGISNNGNLNAGSGDDDIISKGIGGRGGNGADDFTVDYSGNQGGNGGAGTGISNIGILNTGLGNDTIISNGTGGNGGNGGGFFPFGGGGGFGTGISNSGKLNTGLGNDTITGTGKGGIGAGSRYPGKGGFGIGISNTGQLDTGDGNDTIAGIGIGGIPGTGVGPGEGGVGIGISNNGSLNTGSGNDTITGTGTGTGDYSYGGGGAGTGISNTGQLDTGDGEDAIVGTGTGTGSFLDDKINEIGIQNMKGATITTGQGNDTITGSGNGLAYNLTVRGISNDGVIDTGSGCDIITGFASTTIGGVPYDSGSAIGIFGQGTIRTGDGNDTITGTGIGANSEKGDYYSNRANGCTGTGISNSGNLNAGDGNDTITGTGIGGNGGNGSNGGYDSNGGNGGTGTGISNSGNLNAGDGNDTITGTGQGGRGGTGKIPGANGTAYGIFNDGVIDQGNGCDILTGQATATIGGAAYGIYGKGTIKTGDGNDFITSTSTINELQQKVTIGGGINIDLGTGNDYFKGFGTGTVDGGKGFDTLDLSAFNRSELTFSGVISGNALNPANISFNNNKNVITLSTTGFENFIFADGSLSYSTLV
;
A
#
# COMPACT_ATOMS: atom_id res chain seq x y z
N MET A 1 12.51 -39.37 -11.14
CA MET A 1 12.96 -39.58 -12.55
C MET A 1 14.27 -38.84 -12.77
N PRO A 2 15.03 -39.05 -13.86
CA PRO A 2 16.12 -38.14 -14.23
C PRO A 2 15.56 -36.83 -14.80
N ARG A 3 16.36 -35.76 -14.75
CA ARG A 3 16.12 -34.48 -15.45
C ARG A 3 15.67 -34.73 -16.89
N PHE A 4 14.61 -34.05 -17.32
CA PHE A 4 14.19 -34.04 -18.72
C PHE A 4 14.81 -32.82 -19.42
N THR A 5 15.69 -33.04 -20.40
CA THR A 5 16.39 -31.96 -21.12
C THR A 5 16.06 -31.99 -22.61
N VAL A 6 15.75 -30.82 -23.17
CA VAL A 6 15.39 -30.62 -24.58
C VAL A 6 16.38 -29.62 -25.17
N PRO A 7 17.04 -29.91 -26.32
CA PRO A 7 16.77 -30.98 -27.30
C PRO A 7 17.23 -32.41 -26.90
N PRO A 8 16.65 -33.46 -27.53
CA PRO A 8 15.80 -33.38 -28.74
C PRO A 8 14.41 -32.80 -28.48
N ASN A 9 13.87 -32.10 -29.48
CA ASN A 9 12.55 -31.46 -29.42
C ASN A 9 11.44 -32.49 -29.16
N PHE A 10 10.40 -32.08 -28.45
CA PHE A 10 9.19 -32.87 -28.22
C PHE A 10 8.03 -32.28 -29.02
N THR A 11 7.31 -33.14 -29.72
CA THR A 11 6.03 -32.82 -30.36
C THR A 11 5.04 -33.87 -29.90
N GLY A 12 3.97 -33.42 -29.26
CA GLY A 12 2.90 -34.23 -28.70
C GLY A 12 1.94 -34.73 -29.76
N THR A 13 0.78 -35.17 -29.29
CA THR A 13 -0.23 -35.83 -30.09
C THR A 13 -1.48 -34.96 -30.22
N THR A 14 -2.59 -35.56 -30.65
CA THR A 14 -3.89 -34.89 -30.65
C THR A 14 -4.74 -35.27 -29.43
N ASP A 15 -4.23 -36.18 -28.61
CA ASP A 15 -4.82 -36.61 -27.34
C ASP A 15 -3.99 -35.99 -26.21
N SER A 16 -4.53 -35.96 -24.98
CA SER A 16 -3.82 -35.47 -23.78
C SER A 16 -2.42 -36.07 -23.61
N ASP A 17 -1.43 -35.20 -23.52
CA ASP A 17 -0.05 -35.50 -23.22
C ASP A 17 0.31 -35.22 -21.76
N THR A 18 1.30 -35.94 -21.24
CA THR A 18 1.83 -35.69 -19.89
C THR A 18 3.35 -35.78 -19.87
N LEU A 19 4.00 -34.65 -19.62
CA LEU A 19 5.45 -34.53 -19.50
C LEU A 19 5.84 -34.35 -18.05
N ILE A 20 6.74 -35.20 -17.53
CA ILE A 20 7.20 -35.12 -16.13
C ILE A 20 8.72 -35.16 -16.09
N GLY A 21 9.33 -34.09 -15.56
CA GLY A 21 10.75 -33.99 -15.26
C GLY A 21 11.01 -33.84 -13.76
N GLU A 22 11.99 -34.57 -13.25
CA GLU A 22 12.38 -34.51 -11.84
C GLU A 22 13.89 -34.61 -11.68
N ASP A 23 14.48 -33.80 -10.82
CA ASP A 23 15.89 -33.91 -10.45
C ASP A 23 16.07 -33.57 -8.97
N LEU A 24 16.63 -34.51 -8.22
CA LEU A 24 16.74 -34.44 -6.76
C LEU A 24 18.20 -34.54 -6.33
N ASN A 25 18.59 -33.72 -5.36
CA ASN A 25 19.88 -33.73 -4.67
C ASN A 25 21.10 -33.51 -5.59
N LYS A 26 20.92 -32.79 -6.71
CA LYS A 26 22.01 -32.37 -7.61
C LYS A 26 22.27 -30.88 -7.55
N PHE A 27 23.39 -30.46 -8.13
CA PHE A 27 23.86 -29.07 -8.17
C PHE A 27 24.18 -28.64 -9.61
N PRO A 28 23.33 -27.81 -10.25
CA PRO A 28 21.95 -27.46 -9.87
C PRO A 28 20.99 -28.66 -10.05
N ALA A 29 19.82 -28.61 -9.40
CA ALA A 29 18.74 -29.58 -9.62
C ALA A 29 17.66 -28.94 -10.52
N ILE A 30 17.42 -29.52 -11.70
CA ILE A 30 16.45 -29.00 -12.67
C ILE A 30 15.48 -30.11 -13.08
N GLY A 31 14.17 -29.92 -12.89
CA GLY A 31 13.16 -30.90 -13.29
C GLY A 31 13.07 -31.05 -14.81
N ILE A 32 12.65 -29.98 -15.49
CA ILE A 32 12.62 -29.85 -16.96
C ILE A 32 13.56 -28.71 -17.38
N ASP A 33 14.42 -28.95 -18.36
CA ASP A 33 15.40 -28.00 -18.87
C ASP A 33 15.29 -27.87 -20.39
N ILE A 34 14.66 -26.80 -20.87
CA ILE A 34 14.49 -26.49 -22.29
C ILE A 34 15.60 -25.51 -22.67
N LEU A 35 16.62 -26.02 -23.35
CA LEU A 35 17.78 -25.24 -23.76
C LEU A 35 17.44 -24.30 -24.92
N THR A 36 18.32 -23.34 -25.18
CA THR A 36 18.19 -22.46 -26.35
C THR A 36 18.11 -23.27 -27.65
N GLY A 37 17.08 -23.00 -28.45
CA GLY A 37 16.76 -23.74 -29.67
C GLY A 37 16.04 -25.07 -29.45
N GLY A 38 15.84 -25.50 -28.20
CA GLY A 38 14.95 -26.59 -27.82
C GLY A 38 13.48 -26.18 -27.89
N PHE A 39 12.61 -27.15 -28.19
CA PHE A 39 11.18 -26.93 -28.37
C PHE A 39 10.35 -28.07 -27.75
N ILE A 40 9.33 -27.71 -26.99
CA ILE A 40 8.24 -28.58 -26.53
C ILE A 40 6.94 -28.02 -27.10
N ASP A 41 6.12 -28.88 -27.71
CA ASP A 41 4.78 -28.58 -28.22
C ASP A 41 3.88 -29.78 -27.95
N THR A 42 2.89 -29.69 -27.08
CA THR A 42 2.02 -30.84 -26.74
C THR A 42 0.84 -31.00 -27.71
N GLY A 43 0.44 -29.93 -28.41
CA GLY A 43 -0.42 -30.03 -29.60
C GLY A 43 -1.89 -29.77 -29.31
N LEU A 44 -2.74 -30.80 -29.35
CA LEU A 44 -4.15 -30.68 -28.94
C LEU A 44 -4.38 -31.65 -27.79
N GLY A 45 -5.23 -31.30 -26.84
CA GLY A 45 -5.54 -32.21 -25.75
C GLY A 45 -5.87 -31.47 -24.48
N LEU A 46 -5.92 -32.20 -23.37
CA LEU A 46 -5.81 -31.59 -22.04
C LEU A 46 -4.44 -32.00 -21.53
N ASP A 47 -3.44 -31.17 -21.76
CA ASP A 47 -2.04 -31.52 -21.59
C ASP A 47 -1.55 -31.15 -20.19
N THR A 48 -0.51 -31.85 -19.72
CA THR A 48 0.09 -31.56 -18.41
C THR A 48 1.60 -31.59 -18.48
N ILE A 49 2.25 -30.49 -18.10
CA ILE A 49 3.71 -30.37 -18.01
C ILE A 49 4.12 -30.16 -16.54
N LYS A 50 4.92 -31.07 -16.00
CA LYS A 50 5.32 -31.07 -14.59
C LYS A 50 6.83 -31.10 -14.38
N GLY A 51 7.37 -30.07 -13.74
CA GLY A 51 8.79 -29.98 -13.38
C GLY A 51 9.04 -29.92 -11.87
N ASN A 52 9.93 -30.77 -11.34
CA ASN A 52 10.35 -30.74 -9.93
C ASN A 52 11.88 -30.74 -9.79
N GLY A 53 12.44 -29.65 -9.27
CA GLY A 53 13.88 -29.53 -8.98
C GLY A 53 14.12 -29.32 -7.50
N THR A 54 14.81 -30.26 -6.83
CA THR A 54 15.19 -30.13 -5.41
C THR A 54 16.70 -30.26 -5.27
N SER A 55 17.37 -29.20 -4.85
CA SER A 55 18.83 -29.20 -4.73
C SER A 55 19.33 -29.80 -3.42
N GLY A 56 20.57 -30.32 -3.46
CA GLY A 56 21.25 -30.89 -2.30
C GLY A 56 21.77 -29.84 -1.30
N LYS A 57 22.24 -30.31 -0.13
CA LYS A 57 22.91 -29.50 0.90
C LYS A 57 24.34 -29.14 0.47
N GLY A 58 24.74 -27.88 0.68
CA GLY A 58 26.13 -27.47 0.57
C GLY A 58 27.06 -28.34 1.44
N ALA A 59 28.30 -28.53 0.99
CA ALA A 59 29.34 -29.17 1.76
C ALA A 59 29.61 -28.41 3.08
N ASP A 60 29.76 -29.19 4.16
CA ASP A 60 30.13 -28.70 5.49
C ASP A 60 31.60 -28.29 5.52
N GLY A 61 31.93 -27.34 6.41
CA GLY A 61 33.30 -26.96 6.72
C GLY A 61 34.10 -28.15 7.24
N ALA A 62 35.35 -28.28 6.78
CA ALA A 62 36.21 -29.39 7.20
C ALA A 62 36.69 -29.18 8.65
N ILE A 63 36.47 -30.17 9.51
CA ILE A 63 36.96 -30.19 10.90
C ILE A 63 38.48 -29.92 10.93
N GLY A 64 38.93 -29.04 11.82
CA GLY A 64 40.34 -28.67 11.94
C GLY A 64 40.85 -27.70 10.88
N LYS A 65 39.97 -27.19 10.02
CA LYS A 65 40.29 -26.16 9.04
C LYS A 65 39.33 -24.99 9.15
N ASN A 66 39.88 -23.82 8.93
CA ASN A 66 39.19 -22.56 8.85
C ASN A 66 38.46 -22.46 7.48
N VAL A 67 37.34 -23.17 7.35
CA VAL A 67 36.56 -23.26 6.10
C VAL A 67 35.08 -23.10 6.43
N ASN A 68 34.46 -22.07 5.85
CA ASN A 68 33.03 -21.83 5.96
C ASN A 68 32.24 -22.97 5.29
N GLY A 69 30.99 -23.15 5.73
CA GLY A 69 30.04 -23.98 5.01
C GLY A 69 29.79 -23.40 3.61
N SER A 70 29.69 -24.27 2.61
CA SER A 70 29.36 -23.84 1.25
C SER A 70 27.87 -23.58 1.08
N GLU A 71 27.49 -22.80 0.07
CA GLU A 71 26.09 -22.47 -0.20
C GLU A 71 25.28 -23.71 -0.62
N GLY A 72 23.99 -23.69 -0.32
CA GLY A 72 23.04 -24.63 -0.88
C GLY A 72 22.86 -24.40 -2.38
N GLY A 73 22.59 -25.46 -3.13
CA GLY A 73 22.45 -25.34 -4.59
C GLY A 73 21.07 -24.83 -5.00
N ALA A 74 20.95 -24.42 -6.26
CA ALA A 74 19.68 -23.98 -6.81
C ALA A 74 18.78 -25.15 -7.23
N GLY A 75 17.51 -25.10 -6.84
CA GLY A 75 16.47 -26.02 -7.32
C GLY A 75 15.50 -25.31 -8.26
N ILE A 76 15.39 -25.78 -9.49
CA ILE A 76 14.55 -25.21 -10.55
C ILE A 76 13.54 -26.26 -11.02
N GLY A 77 12.24 -25.98 -10.95
CA GLY A 77 11.24 -26.92 -11.43
C GLY A 77 11.24 -27.03 -12.96
N ILE A 78 11.03 -25.90 -13.64
CA ILE A 78 11.09 -25.77 -15.11
C ILE A 78 12.01 -24.61 -15.46
N SER A 79 13.04 -24.88 -16.27
CA SER A 79 13.96 -23.93 -16.87
C SER A 79 13.64 -23.84 -18.36
N ASN A 80 13.09 -22.71 -18.82
CA ASN A 80 12.75 -22.50 -20.22
C ASN A 80 13.60 -21.38 -20.83
N ASN A 81 14.63 -21.80 -21.58
CA ASN A 81 15.47 -20.92 -22.41
C ASN A 81 15.17 -21.09 -23.91
N GLY A 82 14.19 -21.91 -24.26
CA GLY A 82 13.78 -22.24 -25.62
C GLY A 82 12.33 -21.83 -25.88
N ASN A 83 11.54 -22.75 -26.41
CA ASN A 83 10.12 -22.55 -26.66
C ASN A 83 9.29 -23.71 -26.07
N LEU A 84 8.31 -23.38 -25.24
CA LEU A 84 7.35 -24.29 -24.63
C LEU A 84 5.96 -23.85 -25.08
N ASN A 85 5.25 -24.73 -25.77
CA ASN A 85 3.86 -24.57 -26.19
C ASN A 85 3.01 -25.71 -25.64
N ALA A 86 1.95 -25.42 -24.88
CA ALA A 86 1.00 -26.45 -24.44
C ALA A 86 -0.05 -26.78 -25.52
N GLY A 87 -0.36 -25.81 -26.39
CA GLY A 87 -1.10 -26.08 -27.62
C GLY A 87 -2.55 -25.61 -27.55
N SER A 88 -3.52 -26.50 -27.54
CA SER A 88 -4.94 -26.12 -27.46
C SER A 88 -5.73 -27.12 -26.64
N GLY A 89 -6.53 -26.58 -25.72
CA GLY A 89 -7.34 -27.24 -24.71
C GLY A 89 -7.09 -26.60 -23.35
N ASP A 90 -7.71 -27.12 -22.29
CA ASP A 90 -7.45 -26.61 -20.94
C ASP A 90 -6.18 -27.29 -20.40
N ASP A 91 -5.02 -26.64 -20.53
CA ASP A 91 -3.71 -27.22 -20.25
C ASP A 91 -3.14 -26.82 -18.88
N ASP A 92 -2.40 -27.74 -18.26
CA ASP A 92 -1.78 -27.56 -16.94
C ASP A 92 -0.25 -27.50 -17.01
N ILE A 93 0.36 -26.39 -16.55
CA ILE A 93 1.82 -26.30 -16.30
C ILE A 93 2.08 -26.16 -14.81
N ILE A 94 2.65 -27.22 -14.21
CA ILE A 94 2.85 -27.31 -12.77
C ILE A 94 4.35 -27.43 -12.44
N SER A 95 4.86 -26.52 -11.61
CA SER A 95 6.28 -26.50 -11.27
C SER A 95 6.60 -26.37 -9.79
N LYS A 96 7.71 -26.99 -9.38
CA LYS A 96 8.27 -26.88 -8.03
C LYS A 96 9.80 -26.80 -8.03
N GLY A 97 10.34 -25.74 -7.44
CA GLY A 97 11.77 -25.56 -7.21
C GLY A 97 12.09 -25.42 -5.72
N ILE A 98 13.01 -26.22 -5.20
CA ILE A 98 13.45 -26.19 -3.80
C ILE A 98 14.97 -26.01 -3.74
N GLY A 99 15.39 -24.88 -3.17
CA GLY A 99 16.78 -24.58 -2.89
C GLY A 99 17.40 -25.52 -1.85
N GLY A 100 18.66 -25.81 -2.04
CA GLY A 100 19.47 -26.63 -1.14
C GLY A 100 19.73 -25.94 0.19
N ARG A 101 19.94 -26.70 1.26
CA ARG A 101 20.39 -26.11 2.52
C ARG A 101 21.86 -25.69 2.43
N GLY A 102 22.23 -24.61 3.12
CA GLY A 102 23.63 -24.27 3.32
C GLY A 102 24.40 -25.35 4.10
N GLY A 103 25.68 -25.47 3.80
CA GLY A 103 26.63 -26.27 4.58
C GLY A 103 26.86 -25.65 5.95
N ASN A 104 27.13 -26.47 6.96
CA ASN A 104 27.48 -25.99 8.29
C ASN A 104 28.93 -25.49 8.31
N GLY A 105 29.24 -24.51 9.17
CA GLY A 105 30.61 -24.14 9.52
C GLY A 105 31.31 -25.26 10.28
N ALA A 106 32.64 -25.19 10.39
CA ALA A 106 33.42 -26.18 11.13
C ALA A 106 33.25 -26.00 12.66
N ASP A 107 32.97 -27.09 13.38
CA ASP A 107 32.95 -27.12 14.85
C ASP A 107 34.34 -27.38 15.40
N ASP A 108 35.22 -26.38 15.40
CA ASP A 108 36.52 -26.49 16.08
C ASP A 108 36.73 -25.35 17.09
N PHE A 109 36.85 -25.74 18.36
CA PHE A 109 37.12 -24.84 19.49
C PHE A 109 38.57 -24.31 19.53
N THR A 110 39.47 -24.87 18.72
CA THR A 110 40.92 -24.64 18.85
C THR A 110 41.52 -23.66 17.83
N VAL A 111 40.75 -23.20 16.84
CA VAL A 111 41.26 -22.41 15.72
C VAL A 111 40.77 -20.96 15.79
N ASP A 112 41.70 -20.01 15.62
CA ASP A 112 41.44 -18.56 15.61
C ASP A 112 40.33 -18.16 14.64
N TYR A 113 39.25 -17.57 15.20
CA TYR A 113 38.16 -16.69 14.70
C TYR A 113 37.65 -16.70 13.24
N SER A 114 38.39 -17.20 12.26
CA SER A 114 38.00 -17.29 10.87
C SER A 114 37.56 -18.73 10.57
N GLY A 115 36.51 -18.93 9.76
CA GLY A 115 36.11 -20.26 9.26
C GLY A 115 34.83 -20.86 9.85
N ASN A 116 34.09 -20.08 10.64
CA ASN A 116 32.99 -20.55 11.47
C ASN A 116 31.60 -20.20 10.92
N GLN A 117 31.50 -19.68 9.69
CA GLN A 117 30.23 -19.26 9.12
C GLN A 117 29.51 -20.42 8.44
N GLY A 118 28.21 -20.53 8.67
CA GLY A 118 27.36 -21.40 7.88
C GLY A 118 27.14 -20.84 6.48
N GLY A 119 27.02 -21.72 5.49
CA GLY A 119 26.71 -21.33 4.11
C GLY A 119 25.26 -20.86 3.98
N ASN A 120 24.99 -20.00 2.99
CA ASN A 120 23.62 -19.57 2.71
C ASN A 120 22.78 -20.70 2.12
N GLY A 121 21.46 -20.62 2.29
CA GLY A 121 20.52 -21.46 1.57
C GLY A 121 20.51 -21.14 0.08
N GLY A 122 20.32 -22.17 -0.75
CA GLY A 122 20.21 -22.02 -2.20
C GLY A 122 18.87 -21.46 -2.64
N ALA A 123 18.79 -20.96 -3.87
CA ALA A 123 17.55 -20.47 -4.45
C ALA A 123 16.60 -21.62 -4.85
N GLY A 124 15.31 -21.44 -4.63
CA GLY A 124 14.27 -22.32 -5.19
C GLY A 124 13.38 -21.54 -6.14
N THR A 125 13.38 -21.93 -7.41
CA THR A 125 12.59 -21.29 -8.47
C THR A 125 11.64 -22.30 -9.09
N GLY A 126 10.34 -22.04 -9.04
CA GLY A 126 9.38 -22.93 -9.71
C GLY A 126 9.57 -22.89 -11.22
N ILE A 127 9.23 -21.78 -11.88
CA ILE A 127 9.43 -21.59 -13.33
C ILE A 127 10.44 -20.46 -13.51
N SER A 128 11.48 -20.73 -14.31
CA SER A 128 12.40 -19.72 -14.84
C SER A 128 12.21 -19.66 -16.35
N ASN A 129 11.56 -18.60 -16.83
CA ASN A 129 11.27 -18.38 -18.24
C ASN A 129 12.11 -17.22 -18.79
N ILE A 130 13.03 -17.54 -19.69
CA ILE A 130 13.84 -16.57 -20.47
C ILE A 130 13.46 -16.68 -21.96
N GLY A 131 12.88 -17.80 -22.38
CA GLY A 131 12.40 -18.06 -23.73
C GLY A 131 10.94 -17.66 -23.96
N ILE A 132 10.22 -18.49 -24.70
CA ILE A 132 8.79 -18.35 -24.99
C ILE A 132 8.05 -19.48 -24.28
N LEU A 133 7.04 -19.11 -23.48
CA LEU A 133 6.09 -20.03 -22.88
C LEU A 133 4.70 -19.62 -23.35
N ASN A 134 3.99 -20.53 -24.01
CA ASN A 134 2.63 -20.34 -24.52
C ASN A 134 1.75 -21.51 -24.07
N THR A 135 0.55 -21.28 -23.55
CA THR A 135 -0.40 -22.38 -23.28
C THR A 135 -1.39 -22.54 -24.43
N GLY A 136 -1.94 -21.44 -24.97
CA GLY A 136 -2.53 -21.39 -26.30
C GLY A 136 -4.02 -21.03 -26.32
N LEU A 137 -4.91 -22.00 -26.57
CA LEU A 137 -6.36 -21.76 -26.56
C LEU A 137 -6.97 -22.66 -25.50
N GLY A 138 -7.86 -22.13 -24.66
CA GLY A 138 -8.51 -22.91 -23.60
C GLY A 138 -8.47 -22.17 -22.28
N ASN A 139 -8.93 -22.79 -21.21
CA ASN A 139 -8.81 -22.23 -19.86
C ASN A 139 -7.57 -22.86 -19.20
N ASP A 140 -6.43 -22.26 -19.45
CA ASP A 140 -5.13 -22.80 -19.09
C ASP A 140 -4.77 -22.48 -17.65
N THR A 141 -3.95 -23.34 -17.03
CA THR A 141 -3.51 -23.18 -15.65
C THR A 141 -2.00 -23.33 -15.51
N ILE A 142 -1.34 -22.29 -15.01
CA ILE A 142 0.09 -22.29 -14.66
C ILE A 142 0.22 -22.17 -13.14
N ILE A 143 0.72 -23.21 -12.46
CA ILE A 143 0.94 -23.20 -11.01
C ILE A 143 2.41 -23.45 -10.71
N SER A 144 3.04 -22.52 -9.99
CA SER A 144 4.47 -22.59 -9.74
C SER A 144 4.88 -22.24 -8.32
N ASN A 145 5.67 -23.13 -7.70
CA ASN A 145 6.13 -22.99 -6.31
C ASN A 145 7.66 -22.94 -6.23
N GLY A 146 8.23 -21.85 -5.71
CA GLY A 146 9.65 -21.72 -5.39
C GLY A 146 9.90 -21.62 -3.90
N THR A 147 10.78 -22.45 -3.34
CA THR A 147 11.13 -22.42 -1.91
C THR A 147 12.63 -22.30 -1.73
N GLY A 148 13.08 -21.19 -1.15
CA GLY A 148 14.48 -20.98 -0.78
C GLY A 148 14.95 -22.02 0.24
N GLY A 149 16.19 -22.46 0.10
CA GLY A 149 16.83 -23.36 1.05
C GLY A 149 17.12 -22.67 2.38
N ASN A 150 17.26 -23.44 3.45
CA ASN A 150 17.65 -22.86 4.74
C ASN A 150 19.15 -22.59 4.79
N GLY A 151 19.57 -21.60 5.58
CA GLY A 151 20.97 -21.41 5.90
C GLY A 151 21.58 -22.61 6.65
N GLY A 152 22.89 -22.75 6.57
CA GLY A 152 23.67 -23.68 7.37
C GLY A 152 24.05 -23.07 8.73
N ASN A 153 24.21 -23.90 9.75
CA ASN A 153 24.59 -23.43 11.08
C ASN A 153 26.05 -22.94 11.09
N GLY A 154 26.34 -21.87 11.83
CA GLY A 154 27.73 -21.52 12.14
C GLY A 154 28.33 -22.45 13.19
N GLY A 155 29.65 -22.66 13.14
CA GLY A 155 30.41 -23.45 14.13
C GLY A 155 31.21 -22.59 15.11
N GLY A 156 31.66 -23.16 16.23
CA GLY A 156 32.61 -22.49 17.16
C GLY A 156 32.01 -21.47 18.13
N PHE A 157 32.87 -20.61 18.72
CA PHE A 157 32.52 -19.73 19.86
C PHE A 157 31.79 -18.43 19.46
N PHE A 158 31.96 -17.94 18.23
CA PHE A 158 31.21 -16.81 17.66
C PHE A 158 30.61 -17.18 16.29
N PRO A 159 29.63 -18.11 16.26
CA PRO A 159 29.08 -18.59 15.00
C PRO A 159 28.16 -17.54 14.36
N PHE A 160 28.34 -17.32 13.06
CA PHE A 160 27.38 -16.63 12.20
C PHE A 160 26.58 -17.68 11.42
N GLY A 161 25.26 -17.58 11.49
CA GLY A 161 24.37 -18.43 10.73
C GLY A 161 24.35 -18.01 9.27
N GLY A 162 24.27 -18.98 8.36
CA GLY A 162 24.00 -18.68 6.95
C GLY A 162 22.60 -18.10 6.77
N GLY A 163 22.43 -17.20 5.81
CA GLY A 163 21.13 -16.65 5.45
C GLY A 163 20.23 -17.69 4.77
N GLY A 164 18.91 -17.48 4.82
CA GLY A 164 17.94 -18.21 4.03
C GLY A 164 18.07 -17.87 2.54
N GLY A 165 17.80 -18.84 1.69
CA GLY A 165 17.79 -18.68 0.23
C GLY A 165 16.53 -17.99 -0.29
N PHE A 166 16.57 -17.58 -1.55
CA PHE A 166 15.44 -16.96 -2.25
C PHE A 166 14.42 -18.01 -2.70
N GLY A 167 13.12 -17.76 -2.52
CA GLY A 167 12.06 -18.54 -3.13
C GLY A 167 11.29 -17.72 -4.15
N THR A 168 11.21 -18.19 -5.40
CA THR A 168 10.49 -17.51 -6.49
C THR A 168 9.52 -18.46 -7.18
N GLY A 169 8.22 -18.15 -7.17
CA GLY A 169 7.21 -18.94 -7.88
C GLY A 169 7.48 -18.92 -9.38
N ILE A 170 7.23 -17.78 -10.03
CA ILE A 170 7.50 -17.58 -11.46
C ILE A 170 8.51 -16.45 -11.62
N SER A 171 9.57 -16.71 -12.38
CA SER A 171 10.53 -15.71 -12.83
C SER A 171 10.46 -15.63 -14.35
N ASN A 172 9.82 -14.58 -14.86
CA ASN A 172 9.64 -14.32 -16.27
C ASN A 172 10.52 -13.15 -16.73
N SER A 173 11.40 -13.42 -17.68
CA SER A 173 12.23 -12.42 -18.37
C SER A 173 12.13 -12.53 -19.90
N GLY A 174 11.44 -13.57 -20.39
CA GLY A 174 11.10 -13.75 -21.79
C GLY A 174 9.65 -13.36 -22.07
N LYS A 175 8.96 -14.19 -22.87
CA LYS A 175 7.53 -14.07 -23.16
C LYS A 175 6.78 -15.21 -22.50
N LEU A 176 5.75 -14.88 -21.73
CA LEU A 176 4.76 -15.80 -21.18
C LEU A 176 3.39 -15.36 -21.71
N ASN A 177 2.70 -16.24 -22.41
CA ASN A 177 1.38 -16.00 -22.99
C ASN A 177 0.44 -17.15 -22.63
N THR A 178 -0.79 -16.89 -22.20
CA THR A 178 -1.78 -17.97 -22.03
C THR A 178 -2.79 -18.05 -23.18
N GLY A 179 -3.24 -16.92 -23.72
CA GLY A 179 -3.80 -16.85 -25.06
C GLY A 179 -5.27 -16.45 -25.11
N LEU A 180 -6.20 -17.37 -25.40
CA LEU A 180 -7.64 -17.05 -25.35
C LEU A 180 -8.33 -18.04 -24.43
N GLY A 181 -9.23 -17.54 -23.60
CA GLY A 181 -10.00 -18.32 -22.62
C GLY A 181 -9.79 -17.78 -21.21
N ASN A 182 -10.36 -18.41 -20.19
CA ASN A 182 -10.25 -17.91 -18.81
C ASN A 182 -9.06 -18.56 -18.12
N ASP A 183 -7.90 -17.93 -18.23
CA ASP A 183 -6.63 -18.48 -17.83
C ASP A 183 -6.28 -18.16 -16.37
N THR A 184 -5.49 -19.02 -15.75
CA THR A 184 -5.03 -18.85 -14.37
C THR A 184 -3.51 -19.00 -14.25
N ILE A 185 -2.83 -17.96 -13.78
CA ILE A 185 -1.40 -17.99 -13.46
C ILE A 185 -1.22 -17.78 -11.95
N THR A 186 -0.67 -18.77 -11.26
CA THR A 186 -0.34 -18.69 -9.84
C THR A 186 1.14 -18.93 -9.57
N GLY A 187 1.81 -17.94 -8.98
CA GLY A 187 3.19 -18.04 -8.51
C GLY A 187 3.29 -17.90 -6.99
N THR A 188 3.88 -18.89 -6.31
CA THR A 188 4.19 -18.81 -4.87
C THR A 188 5.69 -18.89 -4.63
N GLY A 189 6.27 -17.87 -4.01
CA GLY A 189 7.66 -17.82 -3.59
C GLY A 189 7.80 -17.75 -2.08
N LYS A 190 8.52 -18.71 -1.49
CA LYS A 190 8.79 -18.75 -0.05
C LYS A 190 10.29 -18.65 0.23
N GLY A 191 10.70 -17.61 0.94
CA GLY A 191 12.06 -17.45 1.42
C GLY A 191 12.48 -18.56 2.38
N GLY A 192 13.75 -18.92 2.33
CA GLY A 192 14.37 -19.89 3.22
C GLY A 192 14.56 -19.34 4.63
N ILE A 193 14.70 -20.22 5.61
CA ILE A 193 14.91 -19.84 7.00
C ILE A 193 16.40 -19.59 7.23
N GLY A 194 16.74 -18.47 7.87
CA GLY A 194 18.11 -18.20 8.33
C GLY A 194 18.56 -19.22 9.38
N ALA A 195 19.85 -19.53 9.43
CA ALA A 195 20.33 -20.51 10.39
C ALA A 195 20.47 -19.93 11.81
N GLY A 196 20.14 -20.74 12.81
CA GLY A 196 20.35 -20.35 14.20
C GLY A 196 21.83 -20.29 14.57
N SER A 197 22.23 -19.26 15.30
CA SER A 197 23.59 -19.11 15.84
C SER A 197 23.66 -17.96 16.85
N ARG A 198 24.86 -17.55 17.30
CA ARG A 198 24.99 -16.34 18.12
C ARG A 198 24.58 -15.10 17.32
N TYR A 199 24.95 -15.03 16.04
CA TYR A 199 24.53 -14.01 15.08
C TYR A 199 23.69 -14.66 13.98
N PRO A 200 22.37 -14.74 14.18
CA PRO A 200 21.51 -15.56 13.34
C PRO A 200 21.56 -15.11 11.88
N GLY A 201 21.39 -16.07 10.97
CA GLY A 201 21.24 -15.77 9.56
C GLY A 201 19.96 -15.00 9.28
N LYS A 202 19.98 -14.16 8.24
CA LYS A 202 18.79 -13.44 7.77
C LYS A 202 17.78 -14.40 7.14
N GLY A 203 16.50 -14.03 7.17
CA GLY A 203 15.47 -14.67 6.38
C GLY A 203 15.69 -14.46 4.88
N GLY A 204 15.31 -15.45 4.07
CA GLY A 204 15.34 -15.32 2.60
C GLY A 204 14.17 -14.50 2.06
N PHE A 205 14.24 -14.10 0.79
CA PHE A 205 13.13 -13.40 0.14
C PHE A 205 12.13 -14.40 -0.46
N GLY A 206 10.84 -14.09 -0.41
CA GLY A 206 9.79 -14.81 -1.12
C GLY A 206 9.13 -13.93 -2.18
N ILE A 207 9.18 -14.34 -3.45
CA ILE A 207 8.57 -13.62 -4.57
C ILE A 207 7.57 -14.53 -5.29
N GLY A 208 6.29 -14.18 -5.32
CA GLY A 208 5.28 -14.96 -6.02
C GLY A 208 5.53 -14.99 -7.52
N ILE A 209 5.42 -13.83 -8.16
CA ILE A 209 5.69 -13.62 -9.58
C ILE A 209 6.69 -12.47 -9.74
N SER A 210 7.77 -12.70 -10.47
CA SER A 210 8.73 -11.68 -10.90
C SER A 210 8.67 -11.59 -12.43
N ASN A 211 8.12 -10.50 -12.94
CA ASN A 211 8.02 -10.22 -14.36
C ASN A 211 8.95 -9.09 -14.76
N THR A 212 9.89 -9.36 -15.64
CA THR A 212 10.81 -8.39 -16.26
C THR A 212 10.71 -8.40 -17.79
N GLY A 213 9.95 -9.35 -18.35
CA GLY A 213 9.69 -9.49 -19.78
C GLY A 213 8.24 -9.13 -20.11
N GLN A 214 7.59 -9.96 -20.93
CA GLN A 214 6.18 -9.86 -21.27
C GLN A 214 5.41 -11.02 -20.62
N LEU A 215 4.37 -10.70 -19.88
CA LEU A 215 3.37 -11.63 -19.35
C LEU A 215 2.02 -11.15 -19.89
N ASP A 216 1.34 -12.01 -20.65
CA ASP A 216 0.12 -11.70 -21.38
C ASP A 216 -0.87 -12.85 -21.16
N THR A 217 -2.09 -12.61 -20.72
CA THR A 217 -3.11 -13.69 -20.66
C THR A 217 -4.05 -13.69 -21.86
N GLY A 218 -4.18 -12.55 -22.55
CA GLY A 218 -4.98 -12.41 -23.77
C GLY A 218 -6.47 -12.24 -23.48
N ASP A 219 -7.40 -12.54 -24.40
CA ASP A 219 -8.81 -12.24 -24.11
C ASP A 219 -9.46 -13.35 -23.26
N GLY A 220 -10.21 -12.97 -22.23
CA GLY A 220 -10.89 -13.87 -21.31
C GLY A 220 -11.14 -13.24 -19.95
N ASN A 221 -11.72 -13.98 -19.01
CA ASN A 221 -11.78 -13.57 -17.62
C ASN A 221 -10.62 -14.23 -16.87
N ASP A 222 -9.47 -13.59 -16.89
CA ASP A 222 -8.21 -14.17 -16.46
C ASP A 222 -7.89 -13.90 -15.00
N THR A 223 -7.03 -14.73 -14.43
CA THR A 223 -6.57 -14.58 -13.05
C THR A 223 -5.05 -14.72 -12.94
N ILE A 224 -4.40 -13.68 -12.43
CA ILE A 224 -2.97 -13.69 -12.07
C ILE A 224 -2.83 -13.54 -10.56
N ALA A 225 -2.25 -14.54 -9.89
CA ALA A 225 -2.05 -14.56 -8.45
C ALA A 225 -0.57 -14.75 -8.07
N GLY A 226 0.02 -13.77 -7.38
CA GLY A 226 1.36 -13.83 -6.82
C GLY A 226 1.36 -13.85 -5.30
N ILE A 227 1.98 -14.86 -4.69
CA ILE A 227 2.13 -14.99 -3.23
C ILE A 227 3.62 -15.03 -2.86
N GLY A 228 4.11 -13.99 -2.21
CA GLY A 228 5.49 -13.90 -1.70
C GLY A 228 5.54 -13.96 -0.19
N ILE A 229 6.21 -14.97 0.37
CA ILE A 229 6.37 -15.15 1.81
C ILE A 229 7.85 -15.06 2.16
N GLY A 230 8.25 -14.00 2.86
CA GLY A 230 9.59 -13.86 3.41
C GLY A 230 9.97 -15.03 4.32
N GLY A 231 11.25 -15.37 4.35
CA GLY A 231 11.82 -16.35 5.25
C GLY A 231 12.01 -15.80 6.66
N ILE A 232 11.99 -16.68 7.66
CA ILE A 232 12.16 -16.29 9.07
C ILE A 232 13.67 -16.18 9.34
N PRO A 233 14.14 -15.22 10.16
CA PRO A 233 15.53 -15.21 10.59
C PRO A 233 15.86 -16.46 11.41
N GLY A 234 17.14 -16.77 11.54
CA GLY A 234 17.58 -17.80 12.47
C GLY A 234 17.34 -17.42 13.92
N THR A 235 17.30 -18.41 14.81
CA THR A 235 17.24 -18.16 16.25
C THR A 235 18.63 -17.82 16.79
N GLY A 236 18.76 -16.74 17.56
CA GLY A 236 20.07 -16.30 18.04
C GLY A 236 20.05 -15.18 19.08
N VAL A 237 21.24 -14.79 19.54
CA VAL A 237 21.43 -13.69 20.51
C VAL A 237 21.50 -12.32 19.82
N GLY A 238 22.00 -12.29 18.59
CA GLY A 238 22.11 -11.08 17.77
C GLY A 238 20.87 -10.79 16.93
N PRO A 239 20.79 -9.60 16.32
CA PRO A 239 19.69 -9.23 15.45
C PRO A 239 19.74 -10.02 14.15
N GLY A 240 18.70 -10.80 13.88
CA GLY A 240 18.45 -11.41 12.58
C GLY A 240 17.42 -10.60 11.81
N GLU A 241 17.65 -10.31 10.54
CA GLU A 241 16.63 -9.61 9.73
C GLU A 241 15.62 -10.60 9.17
N GLY A 242 14.36 -10.19 9.22
CA GLY A 242 13.26 -10.85 8.56
C GLY A 242 13.40 -10.91 7.05
N GLY A 243 12.74 -11.90 6.45
CA GLY A 243 12.65 -12.03 5.00
C GLY A 243 11.58 -11.11 4.43
N VAL A 244 11.82 -10.61 3.23
CA VAL A 244 10.85 -9.79 2.48
C VAL A 244 9.93 -10.69 1.65
N GLY A 245 8.63 -10.40 1.68
CA GLY A 245 7.62 -11.05 0.85
C GLY A 245 7.05 -10.10 -0.21
N ILE A 246 7.15 -10.46 -1.48
CA ILE A 246 6.58 -9.70 -2.60
C ILE A 246 5.61 -10.60 -3.39
N GLY A 247 4.32 -10.23 -3.45
CA GLY A 247 3.34 -10.99 -4.22
C GLY A 247 3.66 -10.99 -5.71
N ILE A 248 3.57 -9.80 -6.33
CA ILE A 248 3.92 -9.57 -7.73
C ILE A 248 4.94 -8.44 -7.81
N SER A 249 6.07 -8.70 -8.48
CA SER A 249 7.05 -7.69 -8.87
C SER A 249 7.03 -7.57 -10.38
N ASN A 250 6.45 -6.48 -10.90
CA ASN A 250 6.35 -6.21 -12.31
C ASN A 250 7.26 -5.05 -12.71
N ASN A 251 8.32 -5.37 -13.46
CA ASN A 251 9.25 -4.42 -14.06
C ASN A 251 9.21 -4.45 -15.59
N GLY A 252 8.35 -5.30 -16.17
CA GLY A 252 8.15 -5.46 -17.61
C GLY A 252 6.76 -5.00 -18.03
N SER A 253 6.15 -5.75 -18.94
CA SER A 253 4.75 -5.60 -19.35
C SER A 253 3.95 -6.79 -18.82
N LEU A 254 2.88 -6.49 -18.10
CA LEU A 254 1.88 -7.44 -17.62
C LEU A 254 0.54 -6.98 -18.19
N ASN A 255 -0.08 -7.79 -19.04
CA ASN A 255 -1.35 -7.50 -19.70
C ASN A 255 -2.33 -8.66 -19.49
N THR A 256 -3.59 -8.38 -19.18
CA THR A 256 -4.65 -9.39 -19.14
C THR A 256 -5.68 -9.32 -20.26
N GLY A 257 -5.55 -8.39 -21.21
CA GLY A 257 -6.36 -8.40 -22.43
C GLY A 257 -7.79 -7.88 -22.21
N SER A 258 -8.80 -8.44 -22.87
CA SER A 258 -10.20 -8.03 -22.67
C SER A 258 -10.98 -9.09 -21.90
N GLY A 259 -11.86 -8.65 -21.01
CA GLY A 259 -12.73 -9.46 -20.18
C GLY A 259 -12.61 -9.04 -18.72
N ASN A 260 -13.28 -9.74 -17.81
CA ASN A 260 -13.30 -9.35 -16.39
C ASN A 260 -12.15 -10.02 -15.65
N ASP A 261 -11.02 -9.35 -15.59
CA ASP A 261 -9.77 -9.90 -15.12
C ASP A 261 -9.50 -9.67 -13.64
N THR A 262 -8.64 -10.48 -13.06
CA THR A 262 -8.21 -10.33 -11.67
C THR A 262 -6.70 -10.50 -11.50
N ILE A 263 -6.04 -9.45 -11.01
CA ILE A 263 -4.63 -9.50 -10.61
C ILE A 263 -4.54 -9.36 -9.09
N THR A 264 -4.04 -10.41 -8.42
CA THR A 264 -3.85 -10.43 -6.96
C THR A 264 -2.39 -10.63 -6.56
N GLY A 265 -1.84 -9.67 -5.81
CA GLY A 265 -0.52 -9.79 -5.20
C GLY A 265 -0.60 -9.81 -3.67
N THR A 266 -0.08 -10.85 -3.03
CA THR A 266 0.06 -10.96 -1.56
C THR A 266 1.52 -11.06 -1.16
N GLY A 267 2.03 -10.07 -0.44
CA GLY A 267 3.37 -10.07 0.14
C GLY A 267 3.33 -10.14 1.66
N THR A 268 3.95 -11.16 2.23
CA THR A 268 4.10 -11.32 3.69
C THR A 268 5.57 -11.33 4.06
N GLY A 269 6.04 -10.25 4.67
CA GLY A 269 7.32 -10.22 5.35
C GLY A 269 7.26 -10.99 6.66
N THR A 270 8.26 -11.82 6.93
CA THR A 270 8.33 -12.59 8.18
C THR A 270 9.52 -12.18 9.02
N GLY A 271 9.31 -12.07 10.33
CA GLY A 271 10.35 -11.73 11.32
C GLY A 271 10.10 -12.44 12.65
N ASP A 272 11.14 -12.53 13.48
CA ASP A 272 11.06 -13.07 14.84
C ASP A 272 10.90 -11.91 15.83
N TYR A 273 9.92 -12.03 16.74
CA TYR A 273 9.66 -11.06 17.80
C TYR A 273 10.84 -10.87 18.76
N SER A 274 11.67 -11.90 18.93
CA SER A 274 12.55 -12.02 20.08
C SER A 274 13.74 -11.07 20.02
N TYR A 275 14.40 -10.93 18.87
CA TYR A 275 15.64 -10.16 18.76
C TYR A 275 15.92 -9.58 17.35
N GLY A 276 15.02 -9.73 16.36
CA GLY A 276 15.34 -9.52 14.94
C GLY A 276 14.46 -8.53 14.19
N GLY A 277 15.05 -7.85 13.19
CA GLY A 277 14.37 -6.89 12.30
C GLY A 277 13.17 -7.52 11.59
N GLY A 278 12.12 -6.74 11.39
CA GLY A 278 10.91 -7.20 10.69
C GLY A 278 11.15 -7.49 9.21
N GLY A 279 10.29 -8.34 8.64
CA GLY A 279 10.23 -8.54 7.20
C GLY A 279 9.24 -7.56 6.57
N ALA A 280 9.59 -6.98 5.41
CA ALA A 280 8.67 -6.16 4.62
C ALA A 280 7.71 -7.02 3.79
N GLY A 281 6.44 -6.61 3.71
CA GLY A 281 5.46 -7.20 2.80
C GLY A 281 4.99 -6.21 1.75
N THR A 282 5.09 -6.58 0.47
CA THR A 282 4.54 -5.80 -0.64
C THR A 282 3.60 -6.66 -1.49
N GLY A 283 2.34 -6.26 -1.64
CA GLY A 283 1.39 -6.99 -2.46
C GLY A 283 1.78 -6.97 -3.93
N ILE A 284 1.70 -5.80 -4.55
CA ILE A 284 2.10 -5.54 -5.93
C ILE A 284 3.13 -4.42 -5.95
N SER A 285 4.28 -4.67 -6.57
CA SER A 285 5.31 -3.66 -6.86
C SER A 285 5.44 -3.51 -8.36
N ASN A 286 4.95 -2.39 -8.89
CA ASN A 286 4.96 -2.07 -10.31
C ASN A 286 5.97 -0.95 -10.59
N THR A 287 6.94 -1.28 -11.45
CA THR A 287 7.91 -0.33 -12.02
C THR A 287 7.84 -0.26 -13.55
N GLY A 288 7.02 -1.13 -14.17
CA GLY A 288 6.77 -1.18 -15.61
C GLY A 288 5.32 -0.83 -15.95
N GLN A 289 4.71 -1.64 -16.82
CA GLN A 289 3.32 -1.51 -17.27
C GLN A 289 2.49 -2.67 -16.74
N LEU A 290 1.38 -2.36 -16.10
CA LEU A 290 0.35 -3.30 -15.69
C LEU A 290 -0.96 -2.81 -16.31
N ASP A 291 -1.55 -3.63 -17.18
CA ASP A 291 -2.73 -3.30 -17.96
C ASP A 291 -3.74 -4.44 -17.85
N THR A 292 -5.00 -4.15 -17.54
CA THR A 292 -6.08 -5.15 -17.57
C THR A 292 -7.02 -5.00 -18.76
N GLY A 293 -6.82 -3.97 -19.60
CA GLY A 293 -7.51 -3.80 -20.87
C GLY A 293 -8.97 -3.34 -20.76
N ASP A 294 -9.95 -4.06 -21.30
CA ASP A 294 -11.37 -3.64 -21.23
C ASP A 294 -12.17 -4.71 -20.49
N GLY A 295 -12.98 -4.35 -19.51
CA GLY A 295 -13.82 -5.26 -18.73
C GLY A 295 -14.15 -4.72 -17.34
N GLU A 296 -14.81 -5.51 -16.50
CA GLU A 296 -14.92 -5.16 -15.07
C GLU A 296 -13.76 -5.81 -14.29
N ASP A 297 -12.64 -5.10 -14.21
CA ASP A 297 -11.38 -5.66 -13.73
C ASP A 297 -11.12 -5.42 -12.24
N ALA A 298 -10.28 -6.28 -11.66
CA ALA A 298 -9.87 -6.18 -10.27
C ALA A 298 -8.35 -6.29 -10.08
N ILE A 299 -7.73 -5.26 -9.52
CA ILE A 299 -6.33 -5.27 -9.08
C ILE A 299 -6.27 -5.19 -7.55
N VAL A 300 -5.78 -6.25 -6.91
CA VAL A 300 -5.73 -6.37 -5.45
C VAL A 300 -4.30 -6.60 -4.95
N GLY A 301 -3.76 -5.65 -4.19
CA GLY A 301 -2.46 -5.76 -3.54
C GLY A 301 -2.57 -5.79 -2.02
N THR A 302 -2.04 -6.83 -1.37
CA THR A 302 -1.96 -6.93 0.10
C THR A 302 -0.51 -7.06 0.57
N GLY A 303 -0.02 -6.08 1.34
CA GLY A 303 1.29 -6.07 1.97
C GLY A 303 1.17 -6.25 3.49
N THR A 304 1.83 -7.27 4.04
CA THR A 304 1.83 -7.58 5.47
C THR A 304 3.25 -7.73 6.00
N GLY A 305 3.60 -6.99 7.05
CA GLY A 305 4.89 -7.09 7.73
C GLY A 305 4.73 -7.74 9.10
N THR A 306 5.64 -8.64 9.44
CA THR A 306 5.75 -9.19 10.81
C THR A 306 7.20 -9.11 11.30
N GLY A 307 7.37 -8.88 12.60
CA GLY A 307 8.69 -8.83 13.26
C GLY A 307 8.98 -7.54 14.02
N SER A 308 10.20 -7.42 14.55
CA SER A 308 10.51 -6.65 15.77
C SER A 308 11.49 -5.47 15.60
N PHE A 309 11.06 -4.33 16.16
CA PHE A 309 11.67 -3.20 16.89
C PHE A 309 12.99 -2.53 16.56
N LEU A 310 13.86 -2.99 15.66
CA LEU A 310 15.21 -2.38 15.57
C LEU A 310 15.61 -2.02 14.14
N ASP A 311 15.49 -0.71 13.85
CA ASP A 311 16.31 0.10 12.94
C ASP A 311 16.02 0.15 11.42
N ASP A 312 15.25 -0.77 10.85
CA ASP A 312 14.94 -0.69 9.41
C ASP A 312 13.59 -0.03 9.10
N LYS A 313 13.62 0.95 8.18
CA LYS A 313 12.44 1.55 7.53
C LYS A 313 11.78 0.50 6.65
N ILE A 314 11.03 -0.39 7.26
CA ILE A 314 10.19 -1.34 6.55
C ILE A 314 9.04 -0.54 5.91
N ASN A 315 8.62 -0.91 4.71
CA ASN A 315 7.42 -0.33 4.09
C ASN A 315 6.47 -1.48 3.75
N GLU A 316 5.38 -1.60 4.48
CA GLU A 316 4.27 -2.47 4.14
C GLU A 316 3.36 -1.74 3.17
N ILE A 317 3.30 -2.25 1.95
CA ILE A 317 2.59 -1.60 0.86
C ILE A 317 1.65 -2.60 0.20
N GLY A 318 0.37 -2.27 0.09
CA GLY A 318 -0.58 -3.04 -0.71
C GLY A 318 -0.20 -3.00 -2.19
N ILE A 319 -0.30 -1.82 -2.80
CA ILE A 319 0.10 -1.56 -4.20
C ILE A 319 1.12 -0.43 -4.22
N GLN A 320 2.28 -0.67 -4.82
CA GLN A 320 3.30 0.33 -5.09
C GLN A 320 3.42 0.53 -6.60
N ASN A 321 3.04 1.71 -7.08
CA ASN A 321 3.23 2.13 -8.46
C ASN A 321 4.31 3.20 -8.52
N MET A 322 5.50 2.83 -8.98
CA MET A 322 6.67 3.70 -8.91
C MET A 322 6.68 4.76 -10.02
N LYS A 323 7.55 5.76 -9.87
CA LYS A 323 7.72 6.81 -10.87
C LYS A 323 8.07 6.23 -12.24
N GLY A 324 7.29 6.62 -13.25
CA GLY A 324 7.43 6.15 -14.64
C GLY A 324 6.67 4.87 -14.95
N ALA A 325 6.09 4.22 -13.94
CA ALA A 325 5.23 3.05 -14.10
C ALA A 325 3.76 3.45 -14.34
N THR A 326 3.02 2.54 -14.97
CA THR A 326 1.60 2.72 -15.30
C THR A 326 0.76 1.53 -14.83
N ILE A 327 -0.41 1.83 -14.30
CA ILE A 327 -1.50 0.88 -14.06
C ILE A 327 -2.71 1.39 -14.85
N THR A 328 -3.27 0.56 -15.72
CA THR A 328 -4.45 0.86 -16.56
C THR A 328 -5.49 -0.25 -16.50
N THR A 329 -6.78 0.10 -16.47
CA THR A 329 -7.90 -0.88 -16.50
C THR A 329 -8.94 -0.63 -17.60
N GLY A 330 -8.82 0.49 -18.33
CA GLY A 330 -9.55 0.76 -19.59
C GLY A 330 -11.05 0.98 -19.46
N GLN A 331 -11.89 0.27 -20.21
CA GLN A 331 -13.35 0.47 -20.15
C GLN A 331 -14.02 -0.57 -19.25
N GLY A 332 -14.83 -0.11 -18.31
CA GLY A 332 -15.72 -0.93 -17.49
C GLY A 332 -15.76 -0.44 -16.06
N ASN A 333 -16.39 -1.17 -15.15
CA ASN A 333 -16.46 -0.76 -13.74
C ASN A 333 -15.33 -1.42 -12.98
N ASP A 334 -14.18 -0.77 -12.92
CA ASP A 334 -12.95 -1.37 -12.43
C ASP A 334 -12.73 -1.16 -10.94
N THR A 335 -11.94 -2.04 -10.33
CA THR A 335 -11.61 -1.96 -8.91
C THR A 335 -10.11 -2.11 -8.67
N ILE A 336 -9.49 -1.09 -8.06
CA ILE A 336 -8.11 -1.14 -7.57
C ILE A 336 -8.11 -1.06 -6.04
N THR A 337 -7.67 -2.13 -5.38
CA THR A 337 -7.60 -2.20 -3.91
C THR A 337 -6.18 -2.47 -3.42
N GLY A 338 -5.62 -1.53 -2.66
CA GLY A 338 -4.35 -1.70 -1.95
C GLY A 338 -4.53 -1.73 -0.44
N SER A 339 -4.05 -2.79 0.21
CA SER A 339 -4.09 -2.98 1.67
C SER A 339 -2.68 -3.16 2.25
N GLY A 340 -2.27 -2.24 3.13
CA GLY A 340 -1.03 -2.33 3.90
C GLY A 340 -1.33 -2.58 5.38
N ASN A 341 -0.67 -3.58 5.98
CA ASN A 341 -0.78 -3.84 7.41
C ASN A 341 0.61 -4.15 8.01
N GLY A 342 1.06 -3.31 8.92
CA GLY A 342 2.39 -3.41 9.52
C GLY A 342 2.39 -3.23 11.03
N LEU A 343 3.48 -3.70 11.65
CA LEU A 343 3.73 -3.50 13.07
C LEU A 343 4.48 -2.17 13.27
N ALA A 344 3.91 -1.25 14.05
CA ALA A 344 4.36 0.13 14.14
C ALA A 344 5.69 0.27 14.88
N TYR A 345 6.76 0.59 14.15
CA TYR A 345 7.96 1.24 14.69
C TYR A 345 8.61 2.11 13.62
N ASN A 346 8.50 3.45 13.72
CA ASN A 346 8.99 4.39 12.69
C ASN A 346 8.59 4.04 11.24
N LEU A 347 7.44 3.38 11.11
CA LEU A 347 6.98 2.70 9.92
C LEU A 347 6.05 3.60 9.12
N THR A 348 6.11 3.52 7.80
CA THR A 348 5.08 4.09 6.93
C THR A 348 4.37 2.94 6.23
N VAL A 349 3.13 2.65 6.66
CA VAL A 349 2.26 1.67 6.01
C VAL A 349 1.41 2.38 4.98
N ARG A 350 1.31 1.80 3.79
CA ARG A 350 0.51 2.37 2.69
C ARG A 350 -0.43 1.33 2.10
N GLY A 351 -1.69 1.71 1.89
CA GLY A 351 -2.61 0.90 1.08
C GLY A 351 -2.18 0.95 -0.38
N ILE A 352 -2.26 2.14 -0.97
CA ILE A 352 -1.77 2.45 -2.31
C ILE A 352 -0.70 3.54 -2.21
N SER A 353 0.46 3.30 -2.82
CA SER A 353 1.54 4.27 -2.99
C SER A 353 1.76 4.51 -4.47
N ASN A 354 1.34 5.67 -4.98
CA ASN A 354 1.41 6.01 -6.38
C ASN A 354 2.35 7.21 -6.62
N ASP A 355 3.49 6.93 -7.25
CA ASP A 355 4.42 7.93 -7.79
C ASP A 355 4.40 7.95 -9.34
N GLY A 356 3.69 6.99 -9.95
CA GLY A 356 3.52 6.82 -11.40
C GLY A 356 2.17 7.33 -11.89
N VAL A 357 1.53 6.58 -12.80
CA VAL A 357 0.16 6.83 -13.29
C VAL A 357 -0.73 5.64 -12.94
N ILE A 358 -1.89 5.92 -12.34
CA ILE A 358 -3.03 5.01 -12.25
C ILE A 358 -4.14 5.68 -13.06
N ASP A 359 -4.72 4.95 -14.02
CA ASP A 359 -5.75 5.44 -14.92
C ASP A 359 -6.79 4.33 -15.11
N THR A 360 -7.98 4.48 -14.53
CA THR A 360 -9.02 3.43 -14.64
C THR A 360 -9.89 3.57 -15.89
N GLY A 361 -9.81 4.70 -16.59
CA GLY A 361 -10.36 4.84 -17.93
C GLY A 361 -11.82 5.32 -17.94
N SER A 362 -12.80 4.47 -18.19
CA SER A 362 -14.21 4.91 -18.19
C SER A 362 -15.12 3.85 -17.61
N GLY A 363 -16.08 4.28 -16.79
CA GLY A 363 -17.05 3.45 -16.09
C GLY A 363 -17.22 3.94 -14.66
N CYS A 364 -17.94 3.22 -13.80
CA CYS A 364 -18.03 3.60 -12.38
C CYS A 364 -16.92 2.91 -11.60
N ASP A 365 -15.73 3.51 -11.56
CA ASP A 365 -14.52 2.88 -11.04
C ASP A 365 -14.36 3.06 -9.53
N ILE A 366 -13.63 2.14 -8.91
CA ILE A 366 -13.38 2.13 -7.47
C ILE A 366 -11.89 2.01 -7.17
N ILE A 367 -11.31 3.03 -6.53
CA ILE A 367 -9.95 2.99 -5.99
C ILE A 367 -10.01 3.01 -4.47
N THR A 368 -9.58 1.92 -3.82
CA THR A 368 -9.56 1.80 -2.36
C THR A 368 -8.14 1.58 -1.81
N GLY A 369 -7.66 2.51 -0.99
CA GLY A 369 -6.44 2.36 -0.22
C GLY A 369 -6.72 2.20 1.27
N PHE A 370 -6.31 1.08 1.86
CA PHE A 370 -6.41 0.82 3.29
C PHE A 370 -5.03 0.62 3.91
N ALA A 371 -4.74 1.37 4.98
CA ALA A 371 -3.52 1.18 5.77
C ALA A 371 -3.84 1.10 7.25
N SER A 372 -3.26 0.11 7.92
CA SER A 372 -3.33 -0.01 9.37
C SER A 372 -1.96 -0.30 9.95
N THR A 373 -1.69 0.32 11.09
CA THR A 373 -0.53 0.01 11.93
C THR A 373 -1.02 -0.64 13.22
N THR A 374 -0.31 -1.67 13.69
CA THR A 374 -0.56 -2.29 15.00
C THR A 374 0.69 -2.20 15.86
N ILE A 375 0.61 -1.87 17.14
CA ILE A 375 1.80 -1.82 17.99
C ILE A 375 2.10 -3.21 18.53
N GLY A 376 3.37 -3.58 18.52
CA GLY A 376 3.86 -4.65 19.38
C GLY A 376 4.68 -4.04 20.51
N GLY A 377 4.14 -3.91 21.72
CA GLY A 377 4.92 -3.89 22.97
C GLY A 377 6.15 -2.97 23.17
N VAL A 378 6.41 -1.91 22.37
CA VAL A 378 7.56 -1.01 22.58
C VAL A 378 7.18 0.47 22.70
N PRO A 379 8.06 1.31 23.29
CA PRO A 379 7.64 2.62 23.81
C PRO A 379 8.04 3.84 22.98
N TYR A 380 8.48 3.68 21.72
CA TYR A 380 8.96 4.80 20.88
C TYR A 380 8.17 4.87 19.57
N ASP A 381 7.03 5.54 19.59
CA ASP A 381 6.07 5.45 18.50
C ASP A 381 5.93 6.77 17.74
N SER A 382 6.22 6.71 16.43
CA SER A 382 5.92 7.75 15.43
C SER A 382 5.54 7.17 14.06
N GLY A 383 4.87 6.01 14.06
CA GLY A 383 4.41 5.37 12.82
C GLY A 383 3.34 6.21 12.09
N SER A 384 3.17 5.92 10.80
CA SER A 384 2.16 6.52 9.92
C SER A 384 1.46 5.44 9.11
N ALA A 385 0.13 5.47 9.11
CA ALA A 385 -0.70 4.68 8.21
C ALA A 385 -1.39 5.61 7.21
N ILE A 386 -1.18 5.38 5.91
CA ILE A 386 -1.73 6.20 4.83
C ILE A 386 -2.53 5.32 3.88
N GLY A 387 -3.85 5.55 3.76
CA GLY A 387 -4.70 4.77 2.85
C GLY A 387 -4.22 4.89 1.39
N ILE A 388 -4.26 6.11 0.86
CA ILE A 388 -3.74 6.45 -0.48
C ILE A 388 -2.66 7.52 -0.35
N PHE A 389 -1.47 7.24 -0.85
CA PHE A 389 -0.35 8.17 -0.95
C PHE A 389 -0.07 8.48 -2.42
N GLY A 390 -0.55 9.63 -2.90
CA GLY A 390 -0.43 10.07 -4.29
C GLY A 390 0.60 11.18 -4.47
N GLN A 391 1.76 10.84 -5.04
CA GLN A 391 2.72 11.83 -5.58
C GLN A 391 2.69 11.89 -7.11
N GLY A 392 2.20 10.82 -7.73
CA GLY A 392 2.01 10.68 -9.16
C GLY A 392 0.66 11.22 -9.63
N THR A 393 0.09 10.57 -10.63
CA THR A 393 -1.24 10.88 -11.16
C THR A 393 -2.20 9.72 -10.92
N ILE A 394 -3.39 10.03 -10.42
CA ILE A 394 -4.55 9.13 -10.34
C ILE A 394 -5.65 9.77 -11.19
N ARG A 395 -6.23 9.02 -12.14
CA ARG A 395 -7.39 9.40 -12.94
C ARG A 395 -8.40 8.27 -12.95
N THR A 396 -9.69 8.59 -12.86
CA THR A 396 -10.76 7.60 -13.02
C THR A 396 -11.58 7.79 -14.29
N GLY A 397 -11.66 9.03 -14.81
CA GLY A 397 -12.14 9.32 -16.17
C GLY A 397 -13.64 9.59 -16.21
N ASP A 398 -14.35 9.03 -17.19
CA ASP A 398 -15.79 9.27 -17.32
C ASP A 398 -16.58 8.23 -16.49
N GLY A 399 -17.53 8.65 -15.68
CA GLY A 399 -18.45 7.79 -14.93
C GLY A 399 -18.61 8.25 -13.47
N ASN A 400 -19.37 7.51 -12.65
CA ASN A 400 -19.54 7.91 -11.24
C ASN A 400 -18.52 7.14 -10.40
N ASP A 401 -17.34 7.73 -10.21
CA ASP A 401 -16.20 7.06 -9.63
C ASP A 401 -16.14 7.20 -8.11
N THR A 402 -15.40 6.30 -7.46
CA THR A 402 -15.19 6.32 -6.02
C THR A 402 -13.73 6.13 -5.66
N ILE A 403 -13.14 7.13 -5.01
CA ILE A 403 -11.78 7.08 -4.47
C ILE A 403 -11.85 7.13 -2.94
N THR A 404 -11.48 6.03 -2.27
CA THR A 404 -11.52 5.91 -0.81
C THR A 404 -10.14 5.61 -0.23
N GLY A 405 -9.67 6.49 0.67
CA GLY A 405 -8.46 6.26 1.45
C GLY A 405 -8.77 6.16 2.95
N THR A 406 -8.30 5.10 3.61
CA THR A 406 -8.40 4.92 5.06
C THR A 406 -7.04 4.65 5.68
N GLY A 407 -6.61 5.48 6.64
CA GLY A 407 -5.38 5.29 7.40
C GLY A 407 -5.64 5.23 8.90
N ILE A 408 -5.24 4.13 9.54
CA ILE A 408 -5.44 3.87 10.97
C ILE A 408 -4.08 3.80 11.69
N GLY A 409 -3.81 4.82 12.48
CA GLY A 409 -2.68 4.90 13.39
C GLY A 409 -2.87 3.96 14.58
N ALA A 410 -1.83 3.20 14.89
CA ALA A 410 -1.77 2.29 16.02
C ALA A 410 -1.82 3.01 17.37
N ASN A 411 -2.54 2.42 18.31
CA ASN A 411 -2.53 2.83 19.72
C ASN A 411 -1.22 2.42 20.38
N SER A 412 -0.57 3.35 21.06
CA SER A 412 0.57 3.06 21.91
C SER A 412 0.21 2.24 23.13
N GLU A 413 1.05 1.25 23.41
CA GLU A 413 0.95 0.44 24.62
C GLU A 413 1.48 1.20 25.84
N LYS A 414 1.21 0.66 27.03
CA LYS A 414 1.69 1.21 28.29
C LYS A 414 3.22 1.25 28.28
N GLY A 415 3.80 2.41 28.57
CA GLY A 415 5.26 2.55 28.67
C GLY A 415 5.82 1.68 29.78
N ASP A 416 6.87 0.90 29.46
CA ASP A 416 7.61 0.13 30.45
C ASP A 416 8.36 1.05 31.43
N TYR A 417 8.85 0.45 32.52
CA TYR A 417 9.43 1.13 33.69
C TYR A 417 10.59 2.11 33.37
N TYR A 418 11.15 2.06 32.15
CA TYR A 418 12.34 2.82 31.75
C TYR A 418 12.18 3.71 30.51
N SER A 419 11.01 3.77 29.88
CA SER A 419 10.86 4.43 28.58
C SER A 419 9.84 5.57 28.58
N ASN A 420 10.28 6.70 28.04
CA ASN A 420 9.50 7.92 27.91
C ASN A 420 8.45 7.81 26.80
N ARG A 421 7.20 8.23 27.10
CA ARG A 421 6.13 8.68 26.19
C ARG A 421 5.97 7.89 24.87
N ALA A 422 5.23 6.79 24.90
CA ALA A 422 4.78 6.10 23.69
C ALA A 422 3.64 6.90 23.02
N ASN A 423 3.90 7.61 21.92
CA ASN A 423 2.89 8.46 21.26
C ASN A 423 2.07 7.65 20.23
N GLY A 424 0.77 7.85 20.19
CA GLY A 424 -0.06 7.21 19.18
C GLY A 424 0.38 7.58 17.76
N CYS A 425 0.25 6.62 16.84
CA CYS A 425 0.67 6.78 15.46
C CYS A 425 -0.30 7.67 14.67
N THR A 426 0.16 8.23 13.56
CA THR A 426 -0.67 9.06 12.67
C THR A 426 -1.49 8.19 11.72
N GLY A 427 -2.76 8.53 11.52
CA GLY A 427 -3.61 7.96 10.47
C GLY A 427 -4.00 9.02 9.44
N THR A 428 -3.78 8.75 8.17
CA THR A 428 -4.17 9.62 7.05
C THR A 428 -4.95 8.84 6.00
N GLY A 429 -6.14 9.33 5.63
CA GLY A 429 -6.95 8.68 4.61
C GLY A 429 -6.32 8.79 3.22
N ILE A 430 -6.32 10.02 2.69
CA ILE A 430 -5.71 10.37 1.40
C ILE A 430 -4.63 11.43 1.65
N SER A 431 -3.42 11.18 1.15
CA SER A 431 -2.33 12.16 1.10
C SER A 431 -1.98 12.40 -0.37
N ASN A 432 -2.40 13.55 -0.89
CA ASN A 432 -2.15 13.96 -2.26
C ASN A 432 -1.12 15.10 -2.33
N SER A 433 -0.08 14.89 -3.12
CA SER A 433 0.94 15.87 -3.47
C SER A 433 1.21 15.91 -4.98
N GLY A 434 0.51 15.06 -5.74
CA GLY A 434 0.55 15.00 -7.20
C GLY A 434 -0.74 15.52 -7.82
N ASN A 435 -1.31 14.77 -8.77
CA ASN A 435 -2.59 15.06 -9.39
C ASN A 435 -3.57 13.91 -9.11
N LEU A 436 -4.69 14.22 -8.50
CA LEU A 436 -5.83 13.31 -8.36
C LEU A 436 -6.98 13.93 -9.14
N ASN A 437 -7.47 13.24 -10.15
CA ASN A 437 -8.60 13.65 -10.99
C ASN A 437 -9.65 12.54 -10.91
N ALA A 438 -10.89 12.82 -10.50
CA ALA A 438 -11.94 11.82 -10.63
C ALA A 438 -12.39 11.79 -12.10
N GLY A 439 -13.02 12.85 -12.60
CA GLY A 439 -13.24 13.09 -14.02
C GLY A 439 -14.65 13.58 -14.28
N ASP A 440 -15.31 13.12 -15.34
CA ASP A 440 -16.68 13.56 -15.62
C ASP A 440 -17.67 12.57 -14.99
N GLY A 441 -18.59 13.03 -14.16
CA GLY A 441 -19.64 12.23 -13.53
C GLY A 441 -19.94 12.70 -12.11
N ASN A 442 -20.73 11.94 -11.35
CA ASN A 442 -20.99 12.28 -9.94
C ASN A 442 -20.05 11.47 -9.05
N ASP A 443 -18.86 11.99 -8.84
CA ASP A 443 -17.76 11.28 -8.23
C ASP A 443 -17.78 11.39 -6.71
N THR A 444 -17.14 10.43 -6.04
CA THR A 444 -17.00 10.41 -4.59
C THR A 444 -15.53 10.24 -4.18
N ILE A 445 -14.98 11.24 -3.50
CA ILE A 445 -13.63 11.18 -2.92
C ILE A 445 -13.75 11.20 -1.39
N THR A 446 -13.38 10.10 -0.74
CA THR A 446 -13.47 9.96 0.72
C THR A 446 -12.11 9.65 1.36
N GLY A 447 -11.66 10.52 2.25
CA GLY A 447 -10.48 10.29 3.09
C GLY A 447 -10.85 10.14 4.57
N THR A 448 -10.47 9.03 5.20
CA THR A 448 -10.62 8.80 6.64
C THR A 448 -9.27 8.56 7.31
N GLY A 449 -8.89 9.43 8.25
CA GLY A 449 -7.67 9.30 9.04
C GLY A 449 -7.95 9.20 10.53
N ILE A 450 -7.51 8.12 11.15
CA ILE A 450 -7.68 7.86 12.58
C ILE A 450 -6.30 7.82 13.25
N GLY A 451 -6.01 8.80 14.10
CA GLY A 451 -4.82 8.82 14.93
C GLY A 451 -4.94 7.82 16.09
N GLY A 452 -3.83 7.14 16.39
CA GLY A 452 -3.77 6.20 17.50
C GLY A 452 -3.72 6.90 18.86
N ASN A 453 -4.15 6.22 19.92
CA ASN A 453 -4.04 6.74 21.28
C ASN A 453 -2.59 6.68 21.79
N GLY A 454 -2.20 7.62 22.63
CA GLY A 454 -0.93 7.59 23.36
C GLY A 454 -0.94 6.59 24.51
N GLY A 455 0.23 6.06 24.83
CA GLY A 455 0.45 5.05 25.83
C GLY A 455 0.39 5.59 27.25
N ASN A 456 -0.14 4.80 28.18
CA ASN A 456 -0.18 5.16 29.59
C ASN A 456 1.22 5.11 30.22
N GLY A 457 1.53 6.05 31.11
CA GLY A 457 2.72 6.03 31.95
C GLY A 457 2.68 4.90 32.98
N SER A 458 3.85 4.41 33.37
CA SER A 458 3.98 3.37 34.39
C SER A 458 3.78 3.93 35.81
N ASN A 459 2.94 3.27 36.63
CA ASN A 459 2.79 3.59 38.05
C ASN A 459 4.07 3.19 38.81
N GLY A 460 5.05 4.09 38.94
CA GLY A 460 6.21 3.88 39.83
C GLY A 460 7.55 4.44 39.36
N GLY A 461 7.67 4.98 38.14
CA GLY A 461 8.89 5.61 37.64
C GLY A 461 8.91 7.14 37.81
N TYR A 462 10.10 7.72 37.91
CA TYR A 462 10.32 9.18 38.03
C TYR A 462 9.78 9.98 36.82
N ASP A 463 9.64 9.33 35.64
CA ASP A 463 9.15 9.90 34.37
C ASP A 463 7.90 9.17 33.82
N SER A 464 6.88 9.02 34.66
CA SER A 464 5.60 8.34 34.37
C SER A 464 4.62 9.18 33.53
N ASN A 465 5.09 9.90 32.51
CA ASN A 465 4.26 10.75 31.66
C ASN A 465 3.49 9.92 30.62
N GLY A 466 2.24 10.29 30.34
CA GLY A 466 1.48 9.72 29.24
C GLY A 466 2.05 10.16 27.89
N GLY A 467 2.00 9.28 26.90
CA GLY A 467 2.35 9.63 25.52
C GLY A 467 1.25 10.41 24.83
N ASN A 468 1.60 11.16 23.79
CA ASN A 468 0.63 11.98 23.06
C ASN A 468 -0.27 11.11 22.17
N GLY A 469 -1.49 11.55 21.90
CA GLY A 469 -2.32 10.96 20.86
C GLY A 469 -1.78 11.30 19.47
N GLY A 470 -1.97 10.38 18.53
CA GLY A 470 -1.61 10.53 17.13
C GLY A 470 -2.57 11.43 16.36
N THR A 471 -2.09 11.98 15.25
CA THR A 471 -2.89 12.85 14.38
C THR A 471 -3.79 12.01 13.48
N GLY A 472 -5.05 12.44 13.29
CA GLY A 472 -5.97 11.87 12.30
C GLY A 472 -6.30 12.89 11.22
N THR A 473 -5.98 12.58 9.96
CA THR A 473 -6.25 13.46 8.81
C THR A 473 -7.06 12.73 7.76
N GLY A 474 -8.25 13.22 7.43
CA GLY A 474 -9.07 12.63 6.37
C GLY A 474 -8.39 12.75 5.01
N ILE A 475 -8.30 13.99 4.51
CA ILE A 475 -7.61 14.33 3.26
C ILE A 475 -6.51 15.33 3.57
N SER A 476 -5.28 15.05 3.14
CA SER A 476 -4.14 15.98 3.14
C SER A 476 -3.76 16.27 1.71
N ASN A 477 -4.08 17.47 1.22
CA ASN A 477 -3.82 17.90 -0.14
C ASN A 477 -2.77 19.02 -0.16
N SER A 478 -1.71 18.80 -0.92
CA SER A 478 -0.67 19.79 -1.24
C SER A 478 -0.41 19.88 -2.75
N GLY A 479 -1.05 19.02 -3.54
CA GLY A 479 -1.02 19.03 -5.00
C GLY A 479 -2.35 19.55 -5.58
N ASN A 480 -2.79 18.92 -6.67
CA ASN A 480 -4.07 19.19 -7.31
C ASN A 480 -5.02 18.02 -7.07
N LEU A 481 -6.21 18.32 -6.54
CA LEU A 481 -7.32 17.40 -6.42
C LEU A 481 -8.47 18.00 -7.22
N ASN A 482 -8.87 17.34 -8.31
CA ASN A 482 -9.97 17.73 -9.17
C ASN A 482 -11.05 16.64 -9.09
N ALA A 483 -12.29 17.01 -8.79
CA ALA A 483 -13.42 16.10 -8.87
C ALA A 483 -13.86 16.01 -10.34
N GLY A 484 -14.36 17.09 -10.92
CA GLY A 484 -14.45 17.30 -12.37
C GLY A 484 -15.85 17.81 -12.72
N ASP A 485 -16.46 17.41 -13.83
CA ASP A 485 -17.81 17.89 -14.16
C ASP A 485 -18.88 16.91 -13.64
N GLY A 486 -19.83 17.36 -12.83
CA GLY A 486 -20.98 16.61 -12.33
C GLY A 486 -21.26 16.96 -10.87
N ASN A 487 -22.16 16.24 -10.18
CA ASN A 487 -22.48 16.55 -8.77
C ASN A 487 -21.59 15.74 -7.84
N ASP A 488 -20.41 16.27 -7.55
CA ASP A 488 -19.35 15.54 -6.87
C ASP A 488 -19.49 15.60 -5.35
N THR A 489 -18.87 14.63 -4.67
CA THR A 489 -18.79 14.59 -3.21
C THR A 489 -17.36 14.37 -2.74
N ILE A 490 -16.80 15.36 -2.05
CA ILE A 490 -15.51 15.25 -1.35
C ILE A 490 -15.74 15.25 0.16
N THR A 491 -15.36 14.16 0.82
CA THR A 491 -15.45 14.03 2.27
C THR A 491 -14.09 13.71 2.92
N GLY A 492 -13.64 14.59 3.80
CA GLY A 492 -12.48 14.34 4.66
C GLY A 492 -12.90 14.19 6.12
N THR A 493 -12.62 13.03 6.73
CA THR A 493 -12.88 12.73 8.14
C THR A 493 -11.58 12.47 8.91
N GLY A 494 -11.26 13.35 9.86
CA GLY A 494 -10.12 13.19 10.77
C GLY A 494 -10.54 12.87 12.19
N GLN A 495 -9.91 11.89 12.82
CA GLN A 495 -10.08 11.57 14.23
C GLN A 495 -8.74 11.59 14.96
N GLY A 496 -8.53 12.55 15.86
CA GLY A 496 -7.33 12.63 16.69
C GLY A 496 -7.35 11.56 17.79
N GLY A 497 -6.19 10.97 18.05
CA GLY A 497 -6.01 10.02 19.14
C GLY A 497 -6.06 10.69 20.52
N ARG A 498 -6.40 9.92 21.56
CA ARG A 498 -6.34 10.41 22.95
C ARG A 498 -4.89 10.38 23.46
N GLY A 499 -4.51 11.36 24.26
CA GLY A 499 -3.28 11.28 25.05
C GLY A 499 -3.37 10.18 26.10
N GLY A 500 -2.25 9.54 26.39
CA GLY A 500 -2.12 8.57 27.45
C GLY A 500 -2.21 9.20 28.84
N THR A 501 -2.61 8.40 29.81
CA THR A 501 -2.65 8.82 31.22
C THR A 501 -1.26 8.73 31.85
N GLY A 502 -0.95 9.56 32.84
CA GLY A 502 0.33 9.54 33.54
C GLY A 502 0.41 10.65 34.58
N LYS A 503 1.57 10.77 35.25
CA LYS A 503 1.85 11.89 36.17
C LYS A 503 1.66 13.24 35.48
N ILE A 504 2.07 13.32 34.21
CA ILE A 504 1.66 14.36 33.27
C ILE A 504 0.93 13.64 32.13
N PRO A 505 -0.37 13.92 31.91
CA PRO A 505 -1.10 13.37 30.77
C PRO A 505 -0.44 13.76 29.45
N GLY A 506 -0.49 12.87 28.46
CA GLY A 506 -0.10 13.20 27.10
C GLY A 506 -1.07 14.21 26.48
N ALA A 507 -0.57 14.99 25.52
CA ALA A 507 -1.45 15.82 24.71
C ALA A 507 -2.34 14.93 23.84
N ASN A 508 -3.58 15.33 23.59
CA ASN A 508 -4.39 14.62 22.60
C ASN A 508 -3.93 14.98 21.19
N GLY A 509 -4.17 14.05 20.26
CA GLY A 509 -3.90 14.21 18.85
C GLY A 509 -4.73 15.32 18.22
N THR A 510 -4.19 15.85 17.13
CA THR A 510 -4.91 16.81 16.28
C THR A 510 -5.75 16.06 15.24
N ALA A 511 -6.91 16.61 14.90
CA ALA A 511 -7.80 16.09 13.89
C ALA A 511 -7.99 17.11 12.76
N TYR A 512 -7.82 16.67 11.52
CA TYR A 512 -8.12 17.46 10.32
C TYR A 512 -9.09 16.67 9.45
N GLY A 513 -10.25 17.24 9.11
CA GLY A 513 -11.11 16.66 8.09
C GLY A 513 -10.41 16.75 6.73
N ILE A 514 -10.21 17.98 6.28
CA ILE A 514 -9.47 18.34 5.08
C ILE A 514 -8.34 19.31 5.47
N PHE A 515 -7.10 18.91 5.23
CA PHE A 515 -5.92 19.76 5.29
C PHE A 515 -5.51 20.11 3.85
N ASN A 516 -5.70 21.34 3.40
CA ASN A 516 -5.43 21.77 2.04
C ASN A 516 -4.43 22.94 1.98
N ASP A 517 -3.23 22.65 1.48
CA ASP A 517 -2.21 23.62 1.09
C ASP A 517 -2.02 23.68 -0.45
N GLY A 518 -2.75 22.85 -1.20
CA GLY A 518 -2.75 22.82 -2.66
C GLY A 518 -4.01 23.44 -3.27
N VAL A 519 -4.51 22.82 -4.34
CA VAL A 519 -5.78 23.18 -4.99
C VAL A 519 -6.75 22.01 -4.89
N ILE A 520 -7.96 22.30 -4.44
CA ILE A 520 -9.14 21.45 -4.61
C ILE A 520 -10.04 22.18 -5.62
N ASP A 521 -10.42 21.50 -6.69
CA ASP A 521 -11.34 21.98 -7.72
C ASP A 521 -12.47 20.96 -7.84
N GLN A 522 -13.72 21.39 -7.66
CA GLN A 522 -14.88 20.50 -7.83
C GLN A 522 -15.50 20.63 -9.22
N GLY A 523 -15.01 21.54 -10.07
CA GLY A 523 -15.44 21.66 -11.46
C GLY A 523 -16.84 22.27 -11.62
N ASN A 524 -17.76 21.63 -12.34
CA ASN A 524 -19.11 22.17 -12.54
C ASN A 524 -20.16 21.18 -12.05
N GLY A 525 -21.14 21.64 -11.28
CA GLY A 525 -22.28 20.86 -10.83
C GLY A 525 -22.78 21.33 -9.48
N CYS A 526 -23.64 20.56 -8.82
CA CYS A 526 -24.08 20.87 -7.46
C CYS A 526 -23.26 20.04 -6.47
N ASP A 527 -22.07 20.51 -6.14
CA ASP A 527 -21.05 19.73 -5.44
C ASP A 527 -21.19 19.78 -3.92
N ILE A 528 -20.61 18.78 -3.26
CA ILE A 528 -20.61 18.66 -1.81
C ILE A 528 -19.19 18.47 -1.29
N LEU A 529 -18.67 19.47 -0.58
CA LEU A 529 -17.41 19.38 0.14
C LEU A 529 -17.65 19.37 1.65
N THR A 530 -17.23 18.28 2.30
CA THR A 530 -17.43 18.08 3.74
C THR A 530 -16.11 17.79 4.45
N GLY A 531 -15.70 18.72 5.30
CA GLY A 531 -14.59 18.55 6.24
C GLY A 531 -15.10 18.27 7.66
N GLN A 532 -14.78 17.10 8.22
CA GLN A 532 -15.18 16.71 9.58
C GLN A 532 -13.97 16.33 10.43
N ALA A 533 -13.85 16.91 11.61
CA ALA A 533 -12.79 16.58 12.55
C ALA A 533 -13.32 16.28 13.95
N THR A 534 -12.81 15.22 14.58
CA THR A 534 -13.14 14.85 15.96
C THR A 534 -11.88 14.69 16.79
N ALA A 535 -11.80 15.39 17.92
CA ALA A 535 -10.72 15.24 18.90
C ALA A 535 -11.27 15.14 20.33
N THR A 536 -10.39 14.91 21.30
CA THR A 536 -10.75 14.92 22.73
C THR A 536 -10.20 16.15 23.46
N ILE A 537 -10.74 16.50 24.64
CA ILE A 537 -10.36 17.72 25.42
C ILE A 537 -8.85 17.85 25.58
N GLY A 538 -8.27 18.92 25.02
CA GLY A 538 -6.82 19.17 25.00
C GLY A 538 -6.15 18.87 23.64
N GLY A 539 -6.91 18.34 22.68
CA GLY A 539 -6.52 18.26 21.27
C GLY A 539 -7.15 19.41 20.45
N ALA A 540 -6.77 19.49 19.18
CA ALA A 540 -7.35 20.43 18.23
C ALA A 540 -8.13 19.68 17.14
N ALA A 541 -9.21 20.26 16.65
CA ALA A 541 -10.02 19.71 15.58
C ALA A 541 -10.39 20.82 14.60
N TYR A 542 -10.11 20.60 13.31
CA TYR A 542 -10.47 21.52 12.23
C TYR A 542 -11.13 20.73 11.10
N GLY A 543 -12.36 21.09 10.75
CA GLY A 543 -13.06 20.48 9.62
C GLY A 543 -12.30 20.74 8.32
N ILE A 544 -11.92 22.00 8.09
CA ILE A 544 -11.10 22.44 6.95
C ILE A 544 -9.93 23.30 7.47
N TYR A 545 -8.71 23.02 7.06
CA TYR A 545 -7.52 23.75 7.48
C TYR A 545 -6.52 23.89 6.34
N GLY A 546 -5.78 24.99 6.28
CA GLY A 546 -4.61 25.14 5.43
C GLY A 546 -4.52 26.51 4.76
N LYS A 547 -3.68 26.63 3.74
CA LYS A 547 -3.41 27.85 2.98
C LYS A 547 -3.68 27.72 1.48
N GLY A 548 -4.20 26.58 1.08
CA GLY A 548 -4.56 26.28 -0.30
C GLY A 548 -5.80 27.02 -0.78
N THR A 549 -6.27 26.61 -1.95
CA THR A 549 -7.49 27.10 -2.59
C THR A 549 -8.50 25.97 -2.75
N ILE A 550 -9.77 26.25 -2.51
CA ILE A 550 -10.91 25.39 -2.83
C ILE A 550 -11.77 26.15 -3.83
N LYS A 551 -12.14 25.51 -4.95
CA LYS A 551 -13.05 26.05 -5.96
C LYS A 551 -14.19 25.08 -6.19
N THR A 552 -15.39 25.61 -6.37
CA THR A 552 -16.57 24.79 -6.65
C THR A 552 -17.17 25.03 -8.04
N GLY A 553 -16.91 26.19 -8.65
CA GLY A 553 -17.20 26.43 -10.06
C GLY A 553 -18.66 26.79 -10.33
N ASP A 554 -19.29 26.20 -11.36
CA ASP A 554 -20.68 26.55 -11.72
C ASP A 554 -21.68 25.52 -11.16
N GLY A 555 -22.69 25.96 -10.42
CA GLY A 555 -23.82 25.16 -9.94
C GLY A 555 -24.16 25.52 -8.48
N ASN A 556 -25.05 24.78 -7.80
CA ASN A 556 -25.39 25.14 -6.42
C ASN A 556 -24.61 24.26 -5.44
N ASP A 557 -23.54 24.80 -4.90
CA ASP A 557 -22.55 24.05 -4.15
C ASP A 557 -22.76 24.09 -2.64
N PHE A 558 -22.29 23.05 -1.96
CA PHE A 558 -22.45 22.87 -0.52
C PHE A 558 -21.11 22.59 0.14
N ILE A 559 -20.58 23.58 0.85
CA ILE A 559 -19.39 23.40 1.68
C ILE A 559 -19.78 23.37 3.15
N THR A 560 -19.42 22.28 3.84
CA THR A 560 -19.63 22.12 5.28
C THR A 560 -18.32 21.80 6.00
N SER A 561 -17.96 22.63 6.96
CA SER A 561 -16.83 22.41 7.87
C SER A 561 -17.33 22.22 9.30
N THR A 562 -17.12 21.03 9.87
CA THR A 562 -17.48 20.69 11.24
C THR A 562 -16.28 20.20 12.04
N SER A 563 -16.28 20.54 13.33
CA SER A 563 -15.32 19.99 14.26
C SER A 563 -15.96 19.74 15.61
N THR A 564 -15.63 18.62 16.24
CA THR A 564 -16.11 18.26 17.57
C THR A 564 -14.93 18.00 18.52
N ILE A 565 -15.09 18.44 19.76
CA ILE A 565 -14.15 18.12 20.85
C ILE A 565 -14.98 17.52 21.99
N ASN A 566 -14.73 16.25 22.31
CA ASN A 566 -15.56 15.47 23.26
C ASN A 566 -17.06 15.56 22.93
N GLU A 567 -17.43 15.26 21.68
CA GLU A 567 -18.83 15.25 21.20
C GLU A 567 -19.53 16.63 21.22
N LEU A 568 -18.82 17.69 21.63
CA LEU A 568 -19.31 19.07 21.56
C LEU A 568 -18.85 19.71 20.27
N GLN A 569 -19.80 20.17 19.46
CA GLN A 569 -19.51 20.92 18.24
C GLN A 569 -18.82 22.24 18.58
N GLN A 570 -17.71 22.51 17.90
CA GLN A 570 -16.95 23.75 18.05
C GLN A 570 -17.50 24.83 17.12
N LYS A 571 -17.38 26.09 17.57
CA LYS A 571 -17.79 27.26 16.77
C LYS A 571 -16.78 27.63 15.68
N VAL A 572 -15.50 27.31 15.90
CA VAL A 572 -14.41 27.59 14.95
C VAL A 572 -14.02 26.26 14.34
N THR A 573 -14.35 26.08 13.07
CA THR A 573 -14.17 24.82 12.32
C THR A 573 -13.14 24.97 11.19
N ILE A 574 -12.72 26.20 10.89
CA ILE A 574 -11.79 26.55 9.81
C ILE A 574 -10.49 27.18 10.34
N GLY A 575 -9.36 26.90 9.71
CA GLY A 575 -8.08 27.53 10.05
C GLY A 575 -7.05 27.60 8.92
N GLY A 576 -5.90 28.19 9.22
CA GLY A 576 -4.73 28.25 8.32
C GLY A 576 -4.71 29.44 7.36
N GLY A 577 -5.84 30.08 7.09
CA GLY A 577 -5.97 31.13 6.09
C GLY A 577 -6.32 30.61 4.70
N ILE A 578 -7.17 29.58 4.64
CA ILE A 578 -7.65 28.95 3.41
C ILE A 578 -8.43 29.96 2.54
N ASN A 579 -8.32 29.82 1.22
CA ASN A 579 -9.13 30.57 0.26
C ASN A 579 -10.19 29.66 -0.35
N ILE A 580 -11.43 30.11 -0.39
CA ILE A 580 -12.58 29.37 -0.91
C ILE A 580 -13.31 30.25 -1.90
N ASP A 581 -13.53 29.75 -3.11
CA ASP A 581 -14.23 30.42 -4.20
C ASP A 581 -15.42 29.54 -4.61
N LEU A 582 -16.63 30.04 -4.38
CA LEU A 582 -17.87 29.31 -4.65
C LEU A 582 -18.34 29.49 -6.10
N GLY A 583 -17.73 30.38 -6.88
CA GLY A 583 -17.99 30.45 -8.32
C GLY A 583 -19.36 31.05 -8.68
N THR A 584 -20.24 30.30 -9.35
CA THR A 584 -21.55 30.79 -9.80
C THR A 584 -22.68 29.85 -9.43
N GLY A 585 -23.77 30.39 -8.87
CA GLY A 585 -24.90 29.58 -8.43
C GLY A 585 -25.62 30.17 -7.23
N ASN A 586 -26.35 29.34 -6.49
CA ASN A 586 -26.88 29.72 -5.19
C ASN A 586 -26.22 28.83 -4.15
N ASP A 587 -25.04 29.24 -3.73
CA ASP A 587 -24.13 28.40 -2.97
C ASP A 587 -24.41 28.48 -1.49
N TYR A 588 -24.01 27.42 -0.80
CA TYR A 588 -24.20 27.28 0.64
C TYR A 588 -22.88 26.95 1.32
N PHE A 589 -22.48 27.85 2.22
CA PHE A 589 -21.27 27.68 3.02
C PHE A 589 -21.60 27.64 4.51
N LYS A 590 -21.21 26.56 5.17
CA LYS A 590 -21.32 26.39 6.63
C LYS A 590 -19.96 26.18 7.28
N GLY A 591 -19.53 27.19 8.02
CA GLY A 591 -18.28 27.13 8.78
C GLY A 591 -17.83 28.51 9.23
N PHE A 592 -16.91 28.55 10.19
CA PHE A 592 -16.32 29.81 10.65
C PHE A 592 -14.87 29.60 11.09
N GLY A 593 -14.00 30.56 10.79
CA GLY A 593 -12.59 30.52 11.16
C GLY A 593 -11.74 31.51 10.37
N THR A 594 -10.42 31.32 10.39
CA THR A 594 -9.49 32.17 9.64
C THR A 594 -9.40 31.72 8.18
N GLY A 595 -9.91 32.55 7.27
CA GLY A 595 -9.89 32.30 5.83
C GLY A 595 -10.59 33.42 5.04
N THR A 596 -10.60 33.25 3.72
CA THR A 596 -11.32 34.10 2.77
C THR A 596 -12.34 33.23 2.03
N VAL A 597 -13.59 33.68 1.94
CA VAL A 597 -14.65 32.98 1.21
C VAL A 597 -15.33 33.95 0.25
N ASP A 598 -15.27 33.68 -1.03
CA ASP A 598 -16.03 34.41 -2.05
C ASP A 598 -17.27 33.59 -2.41
N GLY A 599 -18.46 34.17 -2.17
CA GLY A 599 -19.73 33.63 -2.65
C GLY A 599 -19.85 33.67 -4.17
N GLY A 600 -19.10 34.56 -4.82
CA GLY A 600 -19.10 34.64 -6.28
C GLY A 600 -20.38 35.26 -6.82
N LYS A 601 -21.05 34.57 -7.75
CA LYS A 601 -22.26 35.07 -8.41
C LYS A 601 -23.48 34.20 -8.12
N GLY A 602 -24.39 34.74 -7.33
CA GLY A 602 -25.81 34.48 -7.45
C GLY A 602 -26.55 34.86 -6.18
N PHE A 603 -27.21 33.91 -5.53
CA PHE A 603 -27.84 34.15 -4.23
C PHE A 603 -27.24 33.20 -3.19
N ASP A 604 -26.15 33.65 -2.60
CA ASP A 604 -25.28 32.79 -1.81
C ASP A 604 -25.59 32.94 -0.32
N THR A 605 -25.48 31.83 0.40
CA THR A 605 -25.85 31.73 1.82
C THR A 605 -24.64 31.36 2.68
N LEU A 606 -24.35 32.23 3.65
CA LEU A 606 -23.39 31.98 4.72
C LEU A 606 -24.13 31.52 5.99
N ASP A 607 -23.95 30.26 6.37
CA ASP A 607 -24.51 29.68 7.60
C ASP A 607 -23.55 29.78 8.79
N LEU A 608 -23.91 30.68 9.72
CA LEU A 608 -23.27 30.94 11.01
C LEU A 608 -24.17 30.52 12.17
N SER A 609 -25.01 29.50 11.99
CA SER A 609 -25.96 28.99 13.00
C SER A 609 -25.29 28.51 14.30
N ALA A 610 -23.96 28.40 14.34
CA ALA A 610 -23.18 28.19 15.56
C ALA A 610 -23.12 29.44 16.48
N PHE A 611 -23.57 30.61 16.00
CA PHE A 611 -23.49 31.89 16.69
C PHE A 611 -24.86 32.57 16.76
N ASN A 612 -25.14 33.21 17.89
CA ASN A 612 -26.10 34.31 17.91
C ASN A 612 -25.42 35.55 17.30
N ARG A 613 -26.19 36.41 16.64
CA ARG A 613 -25.65 37.66 16.03
C ARG A 613 -24.84 38.51 16.99
N SER A 614 -25.26 38.59 18.26
CA SER A 614 -24.60 39.39 19.30
C SER A 614 -23.20 38.89 19.69
N GLU A 615 -22.82 37.69 19.27
CA GLU A 615 -21.50 37.11 19.51
C GLU A 615 -20.47 37.52 18.44
N LEU A 616 -20.92 38.11 17.33
CA LEU A 616 -20.11 38.46 16.19
C LEU A 616 -20.00 39.98 16.03
N THR A 617 -18.88 40.40 15.45
CA THR A 617 -18.65 41.79 15.05
C THR A 617 -18.47 41.86 13.54
N PHE A 618 -19.16 42.80 12.90
CA PHE A 618 -19.14 43.00 11.46
C PHE A 618 -18.44 44.31 11.13
N SER A 619 -17.59 44.27 10.12
CA SER A 619 -16.92 45.46 9.58
C SER A 619 -16.74 45.34 8.07
N GLY A 620 -16.46 46.45 7.38
CA GLY A 620 -16.32 46.46 5.93
C GLY A 620 -17.62 46.35 5.14
N VAL A 621 -18.76 46.22 5.81
CA VAL A 621 -20.09 46.15 5.19
C VAL A 621 -20.47 47.51 4.61
N ILE A 622 -20.60 47.56 3.28
CA ILE A 622 -20.99 48.75 2.53
C ILE A 622 -22.29 48.43 1.77
N SER A 623 -23.39 49.07 2.19
CA SER A 623 -24.68 48.90 1.53
C SER A 623 -24.62 49.35 0.07
N GLY A 624 -25.16 48.54 -0.85
CA GLY A 624 -25.15 48.80 -2.29
C GLY A 624 -23.83 48.49 -3.01
N ASN A 625 -22.83 47.92 -2.32
CA ASN A 625 -21.62 47.42 -2.97
C ASN A 625 -21.90 46.05 -3.62
N ALA A 626 -21.67 45.93 -4.93
CA ALA A 626 -21.94 44.70 -5.68
C ALA A 626 -21.11 43.49 -5.23
N LEU A 627 -19.98 43.69 -4.55
CA LEU A 627 -19.14 42.60 -4.04
C LEU A 627 -19.56 42.11 -2.65
N ASN A 628 -20.53 42.76 -2.00
CA ASN A 628 -21.01 42.42 -0.66
C ASN A 628 -19.87 42.09 0.38
N PRO A 629 -18.82 42.93 0.52
CA PRO A 629 -17.71 42.60 1.40
C PRO A 629 -18.10 42.65 2.88
N ALA A 630 -17.67 41.66 3.66
CA ALA A 630 -17.79 41.67 5.11
C ALA A 630 -16.55 41.04 5.77
N ASN A 631 -16.14 41.60 6.90
CA ASN A 631 -15.19 40.99 7.81
C ASN A 631 -15.92 40.65 9.11
N ILE A 632 -16.05 39.36 9.39
CA ILE A 632 -16.81 38.82 10.50
C ILE A 632 -15.82 38.34 11.55
N SER A 633 -15.86 38.94 12.74
CA SER A 633 -14.91 38.65 13.80
C SER A 633 -15.58 38.12 15.06
N PHE A 634 -15.02 37.05 15.60
CA PHE A 634 -15.40 36.45 16.88
C PHE A 634 -14.24 36.61 17.86
N ASN A 635 -14.53 37.14 19.05
CA ASN A 635 -13.53 37.27 20.11
C ASN A 635 -13.58 36.03 21.01
N ASN A 636 -12.67 35.11 20.76
CA ASN A 636 -12.49 33.92 21.59
C ASN A 636 -11.43 34.20 22.66
N ASN A 637 -11.84 34.65 23.85
CA ASN A 637 -10.94 34.85 24.99
C ASN A 637 -9.71 35.73 24.69
N LYS A 638 -9.93 36.87 24.01
CA LYS A 638 -8.91 37.85 23.54
C LYS A 638 -8.19 37.47 22.26
N ASN A 639 -8.43 36.28 21.71
CA ASN A 639 -7.99 35.93 20.36
C ASN A 639 -9.12 36.27 19.39
N VAL A 640 -8.89 37.30 18.58
CA VAL A 640 -9.83 37.68 17.53
C VAL A 640 -9.61 36.76 16.33
N ILE A 641 -10.66 36.04 15.95
CA ILE A 641 -10.68 35.18 14.77
C ILE A 641 -11.57 35.86 13.74
N THR A 642 -11.03 36.07 12.54
CA THR A 642 -11.72 36.82 11.48
C THR A 642 -11.88 35.94 10.25
N LEU A 643 -13.12 35.91 9.74
CA LEU A 643 -13.49 35.40 8.42
C LEU A 643 -13.72 36.60 7.50
N SER A 644 -13.05 36.62 6.35
CA SER A 644 -13.29 37.63 5.31
C SER A 644 -14.18 37.04 4.23
N THR A 645 -15.23 37.75 3.85
CA THR A 645 -16.21 37.26 2.87
C THR A 645 -16.56 38.31 1.82
N THR A 646 -16.89 37.85 0.62
CA THR A 646 -17.53 38.61 -0.46
C THR A 646 -18.66 37.79 -1.06
N GLY A 647 -19.56 38.43 -1.82
CA GLY A 647 -20.54 37.73 -2.64
C GLY A 647 -21.66 36.99 -1.89
N PHE A 648 -21.96 37.31 -0.62
CA PHE A 648 -23.06 36.66 0.11
C PHE A 648 -24.27 37.58 0.26
N GLU A 649 -25.46 37.08 -0.10
CA GLU A 649 -26.74 37.79 0.02
C GLU A 649 -27.46 37.47 1.32
N ASN A 650 -27.27 36.26 1.86
CA ASN A 650 -28.02 35.75 3.01
C ASN A 650 -27.10 35.20 4.10
N PHE A 651 -27.42 35.52 5.36
CA PHE A 651 -26.67 35.12 6.55
C PHE A 651 -27.61 34.44 7.54
N ILE A 652 -27.30 33.20 7.92
CA ILE A 652 -28.07 32.42 8.89
C ILE A 652 -27.35 32.43 10.24
N PHE A 653 -28.09 32.68 11.32
CA PHE A 653 -27.61 32.68 12.70
C PHE A 653 -28.49 31.77 13.56
N ALA A 654 -28.04 31.47 14.78
CA ALA A 654 -28.82 30.71 15.75
C ALA A 654 -30.16 31.40 16.10
N ASP A 655 -30.21 32.73 16.05
CA ASP A 655 -31.35 33.57 16.44
C ASP A 655 -32.14 34.16 15.27
N GLY A 656 -31.86 33.76 14.02
CA GLY A 656 -32.61 34.18 12.82
C GLY A 656 -31.74 34.28 11.57
N SER A 657 -32.28 34.87 10.49
CA SER A 657 -31.52 35.16 9.27
C SER A 657 -31.60 36.64 8.89
N LEU A 658 -30.60 37.12 8.16
CA LEU A 658 -30.51 38.50 7.66
C LEU A 658 -30.06 38.50 6.21
N SER A 659 -30.57 39.45 5.41
CA SER A 659 -29.96 39.79 4.13
C SER A 659 -28.75 40.70 4.34
N TYR A 660 -27.78 40.69 3.42
CA TYR A 660 -26.59 41.56 3.47
C TYR A 660 -26.95 43.05 3.68
N SER A 661 -28.00 43.53 3.02
CA SER A 661 -28.50 44.90 3.13
C SER A 661 -28.98 45.30 4.53
N THR A 662 -29.19 44.33 5.42
CA THR A 662 -29.67 44.49 6.80
C THR A 662 -28.68 43.98 7.84
N LEU A 663 -27.44 43.67 7.44
CA LEU A 663 -26.42 43.06 8.31
C LEU A 663 -25.82 44.03 9.35
N VAL A 664 -26.00 45.35 9.18
CA VAL A 664 -25.47 46.41 10.08
C VAL A 664 -26.56 47.22 10.74
#